data_AF-A0A7X7LJA3-F1
#
_entry.id   AF-A0A7X7LJA3-F1
#
_cell.length_a   1.000
_cell.length_b   1.000
_cell.length_c   1.000
_cell.angle_alpha   90.00
_cell.angle_beta   90.00
_cell.angle_gamma   90.00
#
_symmetry.space_group_name_H-M   'P 1'
#
loop_
_entity.id
_entity.type
_entity.pdbx_description
1 polymer ?
#
loop_
_entity_poly.entity_id
_entity_poly.type
_entity_poly.pdbx_seq_one_letter_code
_entity_poly.pdbx_strand_id
1 'polypeptide(L)'
;NSTTTLAYFDLFLANPVWDLTIDGQTNAKTSRLRSYPATIKGTLQIGTDGGGASSFNTSGLDVNIGGDLISNSSATMGNIFVIVNDHQKTTFYGEVAEQRIINNSSDNMLRFGDLIIDNQKVNGKISTVGAMTSLIRVMGDINVLSGTFELNNTVQFYGETLDNQSIISSLNSSTYLYFLKGTEQTITGKDYASLGSLRFNNNVRLDASMIVQGRLRFNTNTYFLIDDKHLVLTSTGNIYNASDTTGYIITNGALSDAGVTKEYAANGSFTFPVGVAGKYTPATLNVINTGGTPGSITVKPVNAYHPATATPTGDELQYFWNVSSTGFNNPTVRHTYAYNADDVKGNESNYVVGRYHDFQWQSPIGSIDAPGHRILINQSSNVDYIDGEYTAGLAANFSEKPILYSRVSSGNWFDGTSWSIYESGTPAYGQAPNGNPVVIKEGHSITINNNGAYANSVDIKSGAKLILGQTYQHNLGHVNGYGTINLTSTTDGSFIFPGGDYTDFMNSDISTIEYVGNGTLPAAITTYSNVKFMGAGTTKKIPAIDIIVRGNLTIEQGYLDNYSFNRNITVGGNWTSNTTSGFIAGKGKVTFNGTNSQIISTGGENFYNLQINQVNGKLTLGSAVNVSHILYLTNGIIYTTTSNILSLTSTSTSVVSGGSNNSFVQGPLSKLIATGSYFD
;
A
#
# COMPACT_ATOMS: atom_id res chain seq x y z
N ASN A 1 31.35 -50.71 24.63
CA ASN A 1 32.18 -50.40 23.46
C ASN A 1 31.48 -50.80 22.17
N SER A 2 30.63 -49.91 21.64
CA SER A 2 30.30 -49.87 20.21
C SER A 2 30.25 -48.40 19.83
N THR A 3 31.38 -47.89 19.36
CA THR A 3 31.54 -46.54 18.80
C THR A 3 30.62 -46.43 17.58
N THR A 4 29.46 -45.78 17.75
CA THR A 4 28.61 -45.36 16.62
C THR A 4 29.38 -44.29 15.85
N THR A 5 30.08 -44.69 14.79
CA THR A 5 30.65 -43.76 13.81
C THR A 5 29.52 -42.97 13.16
N LEU A 6 29.41 -41.68 13.46
CA LEU A 6 28.57 -40.74 12.71
C LEU A 6 29.05 -40.74 11.25
N ALA A 7 28.23 -41.26 10.34
CA ALA A 7 28.56 -41.30 8.92
C ALA A 7 28.28 -39.92 8.29
N TYR A 8 29.35 -39.17 8.01
CA TYR A 8 29.28 -37.90 7.30
C TYR A 8 29.47 -38.11 5.79
N PHE A 9 28.56 -37.57 4.99
CA PHE A 9 28.61 -37.60 3.53
C PHE A 9 28.72 -36.17 2.99
N ASP A 10 29.87 -35.82 2.42
CA ASP A 10 30.05 -34.52 1.78
C ASP A 10 29.44 -34.54 0.37
N LEU A 11 28.57 -33.57 0.08
CA LEU A 11 27.83 -33.43 -1.17
C LEU A 11 28.35 -32.24 -1.99
N PHE A 12 28.63 -32.49 -3.27
CA PHE A 12 29.11 -31.51 -4.24
C PHE A 12 28.14 -31.42 -5.43
N LEU A 13 26.96 -30.84 -5.19
CA LEU A 13 25.84 -30.84 -6.14
C LEU A 13 25.95 -29.69 -7.17
N ALA A 14 26.95 -29.74 -8.03
CA ALA A 14 27.15 -28.72 -9.07
C ALA A 14 26.04 -28.69 -10.15
N ASN A 15 25.31 -29.80 -10.31
CA ASN A 15 24.17 -29.92 -11.22
C ASN A 15 22.89 -30.24 -10.43
N PRO A 16 21.71 -29.84 -10.92
CA PRO A 16 20.46 -30.24 -10.32
C PRO A 16 20.32 -31.76 -10.24
N VAL A 17 19.86 -32.26 -9.09
CA VAL A 17 19.44 -33.65 -8.91
C VAL A 17 17.93 -33.73 -8.92
N TRP A 18 17.36 -34.89 -9.22
CA TRP A 18 15.91 -35.07 -9.15
C TRP A 18 15.50 -35.28 -7.69
N ASP A 19 15.62 -36.48 -7.16
CA ASP A 19 15.37 -36.76 -5.74
C ASP A 19 16.67 -36.87 -4.95
N LEU A 20 16.65 -36.45 -3.68
CA LEU A 20 17.72 -36.68 -2.72
C LEU A 20 17.13 -37.30 -1.46
N THR A 21 17.51 -38.55 -1.18
CA THR A 21 17.12 -39.25 0.06
C THR A 21 18.33 -39.46 0.95
N ILE A 22 18.22 -39.07 2.22
CA ILE A 22 19.25 -39.28 3.24
C ILE A 22 18.68 -40.32 4.22
N ASP A 23 18.86 -41.59 3.88
CA ASP A 23 18.22 -42.72 4.55
C ASP A 23 19.02 -43.21 5.76
N GLY A 24 18.40 -43.15 6.93
CA GLY A 24 18.98 -43.63 8.18
C GLY A 24 18.51 -45.01 8.59
N GLN A 25 18.16 -45.91 7.67
CA GLN A 25 17.38 -47.15 7.97
C GLN A 25 17.88 -47.94 9.19
N THR A 26 19.21 -48.02 9.41
CA THR A 26 19.81 -48.68 10.57
C THR A 26 20.71 -47.76 11.41
N ASN A 27 21.39 -46.79 10.79
CA ASN A 27 22.28 -45.84 11.46
C ASN A 27 22.01 -44.41 10.95
N ALA A 28 22.14 -43.43 11.85
CA ALA A 28 22.10 -42.01 11.53
C ALA A 28 23.13 -41.62 10.45
N LYS A 29 22.69 -40.89 9.42
CA LYS A 29 23.57 -40.32 8.38
C LYS A 29 23.45 -38.80 8.36
N THR A 30 24.58 -38.11 8.28
CA THR A 30 24.59 -36.66 8.08
C THR A 30 25.19 -36.35 6.72
N SER A 31 24.40 -35.78 5.81
CA SER A 31 24.94 -35.23 4.57
C SER A 31 25.23 -33.73 4.74
N ARG A 32 26.30 -33.24 4.09
CA ARG A 32 26.75 -31.85 4.20
C ARG A 32 27.04 -31.28 2.82
N LEU A 33 26.41 -30.17 2.44
CA LEU A 33 26.83 -29.44 1.25
C LEU A 33 28.20 -28.81 1.48
N ARG A 34 29.07 -28.75 0.45
CA ARG A 34 30.44 -28.21 0.60
C ARG A 34 30.79 -27.05 -0.32
N SER A 35 30.32 -27.03 -1.57
CA SER A 35 30.85 -26.09 -2.58
C SER A 35 29.80 -25.40 -3.43
N TYR A 36 28.62 -25.98 -3.61
CA TYR A 36 27.59 -25.44 -4.49
C TYR A 36 26.24 -25.39 -3.76
N PRO A 37 25.41 -24.35 -4.00
CA PRO A 37 23.99 -24.41 -3.71
C PRO A 37 23.37 -25.68 -4.29
N ALA A 38 22.43 -26.27 -3.57
CA ALA A 38 21.74 -27.48 -4.02
C ALA A 38 20.47 -27.11 -4.80
N THR A 39 20.25 -27.76 -5.94
CA THR A 39 18.96 -27.73 -6.63
C THR A 39 18.44 -29.17 -6.73
N ILE A 40 17.30 -29.42 -6.09
CA ILE A 40 16.63 -30.71 -6.01
C ILE A 40 15.27 -30.54 -6.69
N LYS A 41 15.10 -31.08 -7.89
CA LYS A 41 13.88 -30.87 -8.70
C LYS A 41 12.68 -31.66 -8.17
N GLY A 42 12.95 -32.84 -7.61
CA GLY A 42 11.99 -33.71 -6.96
C GLY A 42 12.04 -33.56 -5.44
N THR A 43 11.91 -34.68 -4.74
CA THR A 43 11.75 -34.74 -3.28
C THR A 43 13.11 -34.71 -2.57
N LEU A 44 13.23 -33.85 -1.55
CA LEU A 44 14.26 -33.98 -0.52
C LEU A 44 13.67 -34.76 0.67
N GLN A 45 14.10 -36.00 0.87
CA GLN A 45 13.72 -36.80 2.03
C GLN A 45 14.90 -36.90 3.00
N ILE A 46 14.66 -36.51 4.26
CA ILE A 46 15.65 -36.57 5.34
C ILE A 46 15.13 -37.55 6.40
N GLY A 47 15.88 -38.64 6.60
CA GLY A 47 15.50 -39.70 7.52
C GLY A 47 14.45 -40.66 6.96
N THR A 48 14.23 -41.74 7.72
CA THR A 48 13.25 -42.78 7.45
C THR A 48 12.44 -43.01 8.72
N ASP A 49 11.13 -43.23 8.59
CA ASP A 49 10.27 -43.55 9.73
C ASP A 49 10.78 -44.78 10.48
N GLY A 50 10.84 -44.71 11.81
CA GLY A 50 11.45 -45.73 12.67
C GLY A 50 12.97 -45.95 12.52
N GLY A 51 13.66 -45.19 11.67
CA GLY A 51 15.11 -45.30 11.43
C GLY A 51 15.97 -44.43 12.35
N GLY A 52 17.29 -44.54 12.17
CA GLY A 52 18.28 -43.67 12.79
C GLY A 52 18.13 -42.21 12.37
N ALA A 53 18.49 -41.30 13.27
CA ALA A 53 18.30 -39.87 13.09
C ALA A 53 19.25 -39.28 12.02
N SER A 54 18.79 -39.14 10.79
CA SER A 54 19.59 -38.54 9.71
C SER A 54 19.42 -37.02 9.66
N SER A 55 20.38 -36.31 9.08
CA SER A 55 20.33 -34.87 8.86
C SER A 55 20.92 -34.44 7.52
N PHE A 56 20.39 -33.33 7.00
CA PHE A 56 20.90 -32.58 5.86
C PHE A 56 21.47 -31.25 6.35
N ASN A 57 22.77 -31.05 6.24
CA ASN A 57 23.44 -29.82 6.62
C ASN A 57 23.73 -28.99 5.37
N THR A 58 23.14 -27.79 5.32
CA THR A 58 23.30 -26.87 4.18
C THR A 58 24.69 -26.24 4.15
N SER A 59 25.43 -26.28 5.26
CA SER A 59 26.70 -25.56 5.46
C SER A 59 26.60 -24.07 5.11
N GLY A 60 25.40 -23.49 5.15
CA GLY A 60 25.14 -22.10 4.79
C GLY A 60 24.94 -21.84 3.30
N LEU A 61 24.93 -22.88 2.46
CA LEU A 61 24.64 -22.77 1.04
C LEU A 61 23.13 -22.81 0.79
N ASP A 62 22.69 -22.11 -0.25
CA ASP A 62 21.28 -22.06 -0.64
C ASP A 62 20.78 -23.43 -1.12
N VAL A 63 19.49 -23.70 -0.90
CA VAL A 63 18.83 -24.95 -1.25
C VAL A 63 17.52 -24.66 -1.97
N ASN A 64 17.39 -25.12 -3.20
CA ASN A 64 16.19 -25.01 -4.01
C ASN A 64 15.52 -26.38 -4.13
N ILE A 65 14.24 -26.48 -3.79
CA ILE A 65 13.46 -27.71 -3.79
C ILE A 65 12.24 -27.53 -4.69
N GLY A 66 12.11 -28.40 -5.70
CA GLY A 66 11.01 -28.42 -6.66
C GLY A 66 9.87 -29.39 -6.29
N GLY A 67 10.18 -30.47 -5.57
CA GLY A 67 9.19 -31.42 -5.03
C GLY A 67 9.07 -31.32 -3.51
N ASP A 68 8.56 -32.35 -2.84
CA ASP A 68 8.30 -32.27 -1.40
C ASP A 68 9.60 -32.23 -0.57
N LEU A 69 9.57 -31.51 0.55
CA LEU A 69 10.53 -31.74 1.65
C LEU A 69 9.86 -32.69 2.65
N ILE A 70 10.45 -33.85 2.89
CA ILE A 70 9.98 -34.84 3.85
C ILE A 70 11.01 -34.98 4.97
N SER A 71 10.61 -34.59 6.17
CA SER A 71 11.40 -34.72 7.40
C SER A 71 10.83 -35.83 8.28
N ASN A 72 11.58 -36.92 8.43
CA ASN A 72 11.32 -38.00 9.37
C ASN A 72 12.31 -37.89 10.54
N SER A 73 12.15 -36.86 11.37
CA SER A 73 13.07 -36.63 12.50
C SER A 73 12.70 -37.49 13.71
N SER A 74 13.72 -38.01 14.42
CA SER A 74 13.54 -38.58 15.76
C SER A 74 13.67 -37.50 16.83
N ALA A 75 13.10 -37.73 18.02
CA ALA A 75 13.16 -36.77 19.14
C ALA A 75 14.59 -36.38 19.57
N THR A 76 15.62 -37.19 19.25
CA THR A 76 16.97 -37.07 19.82
C THR A 76 17.93 -36.11 19.10
N MET A 77 17.69 -35.72 17.84
CA MET A 77 18.66 -34.91 17.05
C MET A 77 18.29 -33.44 16.84
N GLY A 78 17.15 -32.97 17.35
CA GLY A 78 16.71 -31.58 17.14
C GLY A 78 16.39 -31.31 15.66
N ASN A 79 16.97 -30.26 15.09
CA ASN A 79 16.72 -29.84 13.71
C ASN A 79 17.51 -30.71 12.70
N ILE A 80 16.82 -31.43 11.83
CA ILE A 80 17.46 -32.31 10.83
C ILE A 80 17.75 -31.61 9.49
N PHE A 81 17.14 -30.46 9.22
CA PHE A 81 17.51 -29.56 8.12
C PHE A 81 18.45 -28.49 8.69
N VAL A 82 19.72 -28.82 8.83
CA VAL A 82 20.69 -28.03 9.59
C VAL A 82 21.16 -26.83 8.76
N ILE A 83 20.81 -25.64 9.23
CA ILE A 83 21.33 -24.35 8.74
C ILE A 83 22.46 -23.87 9.67
N VAL A 84 23.39 -23.05 9.15
CA VAL A 84 24.51 -22.50 9.94
C VAL A 84 24.37 -21.00 10.23
N ASN A 85 23.46 -20.32 9.53
CA ASN A 85 23.13 -18.92 9.73
C ASN A 85 21.68 -18.67 9.36
N ASP A 86 21.15 -17.53 9.80
CA ASP A 86 19.74 -17.18 9.64
C ASP A 86 19.42 -16.59 8.25
N HIS A 87 20.42 -16.39 7.38
CA HIS A 87 20.25 -15.86 6.01
C HIS A 87 20.43 -16.92 4.91
N GLN A 88 20.62 -18.20 5.28
CA GLN A 88 20.69 -19.28 4.30
C GLN A 88 19.32 -19.43 3.64
N LYS A 89 19.28 -19.39 2.30
CA LYS A 89 18.00 -19.39 1.58
C LYS A 89 17.54 -20.80 1.28
N THR A 90 16.31 -21.09 1.69
CA THR A 90 15.60 -22.29 1.26
C THR A 90 14.41 -21.90 0.40
N THR A 91 14.49 -22.24 -0.89
CA THR A 91 13.48 -21.90 -1.89
C THR A 91 12.64 -23.11 -2.24
N PHE A 92 11.32 -23.00 -2.06
CA PHE A 92 10.34 -23.92 -2.59
C PHE A 92 9.74 -23.31 -3.86
N TYR A 93 10.06 -23.88 -5.02
CA TYR A 93 9.72 -23.27 -6.32
C TYR A 93 8.74 -24.10 -7.17
N GLY A 94 8.36 -25.30 -6.71
CA GLY A 94 7.36 -26.16 -7.35
C GLY A 94 7.66 -26.57 -8.81
N GLU A 95 8.12 -27.80 -9.03
CA GLU A 95 8.04 -28.43 -10.36
C GLU A 95 6.62 -28.90 -10.70
N VAL A 96 5.76 -29.00 -9.67
CA VAL A 96 4.34 -29.34 -9.75
C VAL A 96 3.47 -28.29 -9.03
N ALA A 97 2.17 -28.30 -9.29
CA ALA A 97 1.23 -27.34 -8.71
C ALA A 97 1.11 -27.48 -7.19
N GLU A 98 1.20 -28.70 -6.64
CA GLU A 98 1.13 -28.91 -5.19
C GLU A 98 2.47 -29.45 -4.67
N GLN A 99 3.11 -28.66 -3.81
CA GLN A 99 4.34 -28.99 -3.11
C GLN A 99 4.08 -28.96 -1.61
N ARG A 100 4.75 -29.83 -0.84
CA ARG A 100 4.53 -29.96 0.61
C ARG A 100 5.83 -29.87 1.39
N ILE A 101 5.75 -29.19 2.52
CA ILE A 101 6.76 -29.22 3.58
C ILE A 101 6.22 -30.15 4.67
N ILE A 102 6.65 -31.41 4.62
CA ILE A 102 6.20 -32.47 5.51
C ILE A 102 7.20 -32.61 6.66
N ASN A 103 6.72 -32.49 7.89
CA ASN A 103 7.50 -32.85 9.07
C ASN A 103 6.71 -33.83 9.93
N ASN A 104 7.14 -35.10 9.89
CA ASN A 104 6.51 -36.21 10.59
C ASN A 104 6.94 -36.32 12.06
N SER A 105 7.78 -35.39 12.55
CA SER A 105 8.11 -35.30 13.97
C SER A 105 6.89 -34.95 14.82
N SER A 106 6.83 -35.49 16.04
CA SER A 106 5.91 -35.03 17.07
C SER A 106 6.50 -33.90 17.94
N ASP A 107 7.83 -33.75 17.96
CA ASP A 107 8.51 -32.95 18.99
C ASP A 107 9.51 -31.92 18.44
N ASN A 108 9.98 -32.08 17.19
CA ASN A 108 11.03 -31.24 16.60
C ASN A 108 10.54 -30.47 15.36
N MET A 109 10.57 -29.14 15.43
CA MET A 109 10.29 -28.24 14.30
C MET A 109 11.45 -28.21 13.29
N LEU A 110 11.11 -28.08 12.00
CA LEU A 110 12.07 -27.68 10.98
C LEU A 110 12.49 -26.23 11.21
N ARG A 111 13.76 -25.92 10.93
CA ARG A 111 14.27 -24.55 11.00
C ARG A 111 14.88 -24.14 9.66
N PHE A 112 14.49 -22.97 9.18
CA PHE A 112 15.05 -22.32 7.99
C PHE A 112 15.72 -21.00 8.37
N GLY A 113 16.69 -20.58 7.57
CA GLY A 113 17.18 -19.21 7.55
C GLY A 113 16.11 -18.35 6.88
N ASP A 114 16.38 -17.89 5.66
CA ASP A 114 15.36 -17.27 4.81
C ASP A 114 14.48 -18.36 4.16
N LEU A 115 13.18 -18.17 4.17
CA LEU A 115 12.20 -19.03 3.50
C LEU A 115 11.63 -18.32 2.27
N ILE A 116 11.80 -18.92 1.09
CA ILE A 116 11.30 -18.37 -0.17
C ILE A 116 10.25 -19.32 -0.76
N ILE A 117 9.07 -18.79 -1.05
CA ILE A 117 7.94 -19.45 -1.70
C ILE A 117 7.79 -18.84 -3.10
N ASP A 118 8.03 -19.63 -4.15
CA ASP A 118 8.01 -19.16 -5.53
C ASP A 118 7.46 -20.24 -6.49
N ASN A 119 6.28 -20.80 -6.15
CA ASN A 119 5.64 -21.78 -7.02
C ASN A 119 4.87 -21.09 -8.15
N GLN A 120 5.54 -20.95 -9.30
CA GLN A 120 5.01 -20.25 -10.49
C GLN A 120 4.05 -21.10 -11.34
N LYS A 121 3.70 -22.33 -10.92
CA LYS A 121 2.71 -23.14 -11.64
C LYS A 121 1.31 -22.52 -11.49
N VAL A 122 0.43 -22.83 -12.44
CA VAL A 122 -0.98 -22.41 -12.37
C VAL A 122 -1.60 -23.00 -11.10
N ASN A 123 -2.15 -22.15 -10.23
CA ASN A 123 -2.62 -22.51 -8.88
C ASN A 123 -1.53 -23.17 -8.01
N GLY A 124 -0.26 -22.81 -8.25
CA GLY A 124 0.89 -23.27 -7.48
C GLY A 124 0.70 -23.04 -6.00
N LYS A 125 0.95 -24.07 -5.20
CA LYS A 125 0.71 -24.11 -3.77
C LYS A 125 1.84 -24.85 -3.07
N ILE A 126 2.32 -24.27 -1.98
CA ILE A 126 3.24 -24.90 -1.03
C ILE A 126 2.54 -24.96 0.32
N SER A 127 2.30 -26.17 0.84
CA SER A 127 1.58 -26.36 2.09
C SER A 127 2.45 -27.00 3.17
N THR A 128 2.27 -26.55 4.41
CA THR A 128 2.87 -27.24 5.57
C THR A 128 2.07 -28.49 5.89
N VAL A 129 2.70 -29.59 6.30
CA VAL A 129 1.99 -30.82 6.70
C VAL A 129 2.72 -31.48 7.87
N GLY A 130 2.00 -31.77 8.94
CA GLY A 130 2.51 -32.58 10.05
C GLY A 130 1.56 -32.59 11.24
N ALA A 131 1.86 -33.44 12.22
CA ALA A 131 1.02 -33.63 13.41
C ALA A 131 1.16 -32.49 14.44
N MET A 132 2.29 -31.78 14.43
CA MET A 132 2.53 -30.67 15.36
C MET A 132 1.71 -29.44 15.01
N THR A 133 1.25 -28.71 16.03
CA THR A 133 0.59 -27.42 15.81
C THR A 133 1.56 -26.38 15.23
N SER A 134 2.79 -26.29 15.74
CA SER A 134 3.88 -25.48 15.17
C SER A 134 4.85 -26.39 14.42
N LEU A 135 4.99 -26.19 13.11
CA LEU A 135 5.76 -27.09 12.26
C LEU A 135 7.16 -26.56 11.94
N ILE A 136 7.26 -25.25 11.72
CA ILE A 136 8.41 -24.57 11.13
C ILE A 136 8.79 -23.37 12.00
N ARG A 137 10.10 -23.14 12.16
CA ARG A 137 10.69 -21.87 12.57
C ARG A 137 11.47 -21.27 11.42
N VAL A 138 11.20 -20.03 11.08
CA VAL A 138 11.97 -19.25 10.11
C VAL A 138 12.75 -18.21 10.90
N MET A 139 14.08 -18.33 10.87
CA MET A 139 14.98 -17.46 11.63
C MET A 139 15.30 -16.16 10.87
N GLY A 140 15.39 -16.26 9.54
CA GLY A 140 15.51 -15.13 8.62
C GLY A 140 14.16 -14.72 8.05
N ASP A 141 14.20 -14.04 6.90
CA ASP A 141 13.04 -13.42 6.29
C ASP A 141 12.15 -14.42 5.54
N ILE A 142 10.86 -14.10 5.41
CA ILE A 142 9.92 -14.87 4.59
C ILE A 142 9.62 -14.06 3.33
N ASN A 143 9.82 -14.68 2.17
CA ASN A 143 9.54 -14.07 0.86
C ASN A 143 8.53 -14.95 0.13
N VAL A 144 7.32 -14.43 -0.12
CA VAL A 144 6.28 -15.11 -0.90
C VAL A 144 6.15 -14.40 -2.24
N LEU A 145 6.89 -14.89 -3.22
CA LEU A 145 7.04 -14.28 -4.53
C LEU A 145 5.92 -14.67 -5.49
N SER A 146 5.52 -15.95 -5.47
CA SER A 146 4.45 -16.47 -6.33
C SER A 146 3.76 -17.70 -5.73
N GLY A 147 2.53 -17.94 -6.18
CA GLY A 147 1.69 -19.04 -5.70
C GLY A 147 1.08 -18.79 -4.33
N THR A 148 0.59 -19.86 -3.71
CA THR A 148 0.01 -19.84 -2.36
C THR A 148 0.93 -20.50 -1.35
N PHE A 149 1.27 -19.80 -0.28
CA PHE A 149 1.80 -20.41 0.94
C PHE A 149 0.64 -20.80 1.86
N GLU A 150 0.29 -22.08 1.90
CA GLU A 150 -0.84 -22.60 2.67
C GLU A 150 -0.38 -23.10 4.04
N LEU A 151 -0.78 -22.38 5.09
CA LEU A 151 -0.48 -22.72 6.47
C LEU A 151 -1.49 -23.76 6.99
N ASN A 152 -1.20 -25.05 6.87
CA ASN A 152 -1.96 -26.09 7.58
C ASN A 152 -1.47 -26.30 9.02
N ASN A 153 -0.35 -25.65 9.38
CA ASN A 153 0.25 -25.63 10.70
C ASN A 153 0.75 -24.20 10.98
N THR A 154 1.02 -23.89 12.25
CA THR A 154 1.66 -22.63 12.64
C THR A 154 3.11 -22.59 12.15
N VAL A 155 3.49 -21.44 11.60
CA VAL A 155 4.87 -21.08 11.24
C VAL A 155 5.34 -20.00 12.21
N GLN A 156 6.44 -20.25 12.91
CA GLN A 156 7.07 -19.29 13.82
C GLN A 156 8.06 -18.44 13.05
N PHE A 157 7.92 -17.11 13.10
CA PHE A 157 8.68 -16.17 12.30
C PHE A 157 9.49 -15.23 13.19
N TYR A 158 10.81 -15.38 13.13
CA TYR A 158 11.80 -14.61 13.90
C TYR A 158 12.59 -13.61 13.05
N GLY A 159 12.50 -13.68 11.72
CA GLY A 159 13.15 -12.74 10.80
C GLY A 159 12.64 -11.32 10.89
N GLU A 160 13.24 -10.42 10.13
CA GLU A 160 12.90 -9.00 10.19
C GLU A 160 11.66 -8.69 9.35
N THR A 161 11.63 -9.24 8.14
CA THR A 161 10.69 -8.84 7.09
C THR A 161 9.92 -10.02 6.52
N LEU A 162 8.60 -9.86 6.44
CA LEU A 162 7.73 -10.65 5.57
C LEU A 162 7.48 -9.87 4.29
N ASP A 163 8.06 -10.30 3.17
CA ASP A 163 7.75 -9.77 1.84
C ASP A 163 6.69 -10.65 1.16
N ASN A 164 5.44 -10.18 1.12
CA ASN A 164 4.32 -10.89 0.51
C ASN A 164 3.91 -10.26 -0.82
N GLN A 165 4.35 -10.87 -1.91
CA GLN A 165 3.99 -10.48 -3.27
C GLN A 165 2.77 -11.27 -3.81
N SER A 166 2.28 -12.26 -3.05
CA SER A 166 1.25 -13.19 -3.51
C SER A 166 0.23 -13.56 -2.43
N ILE A 167 -0.03 -14.85 -2.19
CA ILE A 167 -1.06 -15.33 -1.28
C ILE A 167 -0.42 -16.13 -0.14
N ILE A 168 -0.71 -15.73 1.08
CA ILE A 168 -0.56 -16.57 2.27
C ILE A 168 -1.96 -16.92 2.74
N SER A 169 -2.26 -18.21 2.86
CA SER A 169 -3.56 -18.68 3.35
C SER A 169 -3.38 -19.50 4.63
N SER A 170 -4.47 -19.72 5.35
CA SER A 170 -4.47 -20.59 6.53
C SER A 170 -5.59 -21.59 6.40
N LEU A 171 -5.30 -22.86 6.64
CA LEU A 171 -6.28 -23.94 6.52
C LEU A 171 -7.49 -23.68 7.40
N ASN A 172 -7.23 -23.21 8.61
CA ASN A 172 -8.28 -22.88 9.56
C ASN A 172 -7.78 -21.82 10.54
N SER A 173 -8.65 -21.56 11.50
CA SER A 173 -8.48 -20.48 12.46
C SER A 173 -7.51 -20.78 13.62
N SER A 174 -6.94 -21.98 13.65
CA SER A 174 -5.92 -22.43 14.62
C SER A 174 -4.51 -22.46 14.03
N THR A 175 -4.36 -22.25 12.72
CA THR A 175 -3.10 -22.22 11.98
C THR A 175 -2.78 -20.78 11.59
N TYR A 176 -1.56 -20.30 11.85
CA TYR A 176 -1.22 -18.89 11.67
C TYR A 176 0.28 -18.67 11.48
N LEU A 177 0.64 -17.53 10.90
CA LEU A 177 2.00 -17.00 10.95
C LEU A 177 2.20 -16.28 12.29
N TYR A 178 3.19 -16.71 13.06
CA TYR A 178 3.43 -16.22 14.42
C TYR A 178 4.70 -15.35 14.47
N PHE A 179 4.50 -14.04 14.60
CA PHE A 179 5.56 -13.04 14.73
C PHE A 179 6.14 -13.09 16.15
N LEU A 180 7.45 -13.37 16.24
CA LEU A 180 8.13 -13.77 17.48
C LEU A 180 9.52 -13.12 17.69
N LYS A 181 9.96 -12.20 16.83
CA LYS A 181 11.35 -11.68 16.86
C LYS A 181 11.74 -11.01 18.18
N GLY A 182 10.79 -10.38 18.88
CA GLY A 182 11.04 -9.60 20.10
C GLY A 182 11.35 -8.11 19.86
N THR A 183 11.65 -7.71 18.61
CA THR A 183 11.65 -6.32 18.13
C THR A 183 10.50 -6.10 17.14
N GLU A 184 10.29 -4.86 16.67
CA GLU A 184 9.36 -4.60 15.57
C GLU A 184 9.74 -5.44 14.33
N GLN A 185 8.75 -6.06 13.68
CA GLN A 185 8.87 -6.76 12.41
C GLN A 185 8.05 -6.04 11.34
N THR A 186 8.41 -6.18 10.07
CA THR A 186 7.74 -5.49 8.96
C THR A 186 7.03 -6.47 8.04
N ILE A 187 5.81 -6.14 7.63
CA ILE A 187 5.11 -6.76 6.51
C ILE A 187 5.19 -5.79 5.34
N THR A 188 5.79 -6.22 4.25
CA THR A 188 5.90 -5.48 2.99
C THR A 188 5.37 -6.33 1.84
N GLY A 189 5.37 -5.77 0.64
CA GLY A 189 5.14 -6.50 -0.59
C GLY A 189 4.17 -5.80 -1.53
N LYS A 190 3.38 -6.58 -2.25
CA LYS A 190 2.41 -6.05 -3.22
C LYS A 190 1.18 -5.52 -2.47
N ASP A 191 0.72 -4.32 -2.85
CA ASP A 191 -0.56 -3.81 -2.35
C ASP A 191 -1.70 -4.81 -2.61
N TYR A 192 -2.48 -5.04 -1.57
CA TYR A 192 -3.59 -5.97 -1.50
C TYR A 192 -3.20 -7.45 -1.71
N ALA A 193 -1.93 -7.80 -1.48
CA ALA A 193 -1.56 -9.20 -1.29
C ALA A 193 -2.31 -9.80 -0.10
N SER A 194 -2.58 -11.10 -0.18
CA SER A 194 -3.47 -11.75 0.79
C SER A 194 -2.70 -12.44 1.91
N LEU A 195 -3.21 -12.27 3.12
CA LEU A 195 -2.70 -12.85 4.35
C LEU A 195 -3.76 -13.74 5.00
N GLY A 196 -3.30 -14.88 5.51
CA GLY A 196 -4.10 -15.82 6.30
C GLY A 196 -4.28 -15.32 7.73
N SER A 197 -4.20 -16.23 8.70
CA SER A 197 -4.21 -15.86 10.11
C SER A 197 -2.82 -15.42 10.59
N LEU A 198 -2.78 -14.35 11.37
CA LEU A 198 -1.59 -13.75 11.95
C LEU A 198 -1.71 -13.72 13.48
N ARG A 199 -0.60 -13.97 14.16
CA ARG A 199 -0.49 -13.78 15.61
C ARG A 199 0.74 -12.97 15.95
N PHE A 200 0.59 -11.98 16.81
CA PHE A 200 1.66 -11.07 17.18
C PHE A 200 2.09 -11.28 18.63
N ASN A 201 3.38 -11.54 18.85
CA ASN A 201 4.04 -11.51 20.16
C ASN A 201 5.03 -10.34 20.29
N ASN A 202 5.09 -9.48 19.28
CA ASN A 202 5.87 -8.27 19.17
C ASN A 202 5.13 -7.31 18.26
N ASN A 203 5.65 -6.09 18.15
CA ASN A 203 5.09 -5.07 17.28
C ASN A 203 5.31 -5.43 15.81
N VAL A 204 4.33 -5.12 14.98
CA VAL A 204 4.40 -5.32 13.53
C VAL A 204 4.03 -4.02 12.83
N ARG A 205 4.81 -3.65 11.81
CA ARG A 205 4.56 -2.53 10.91
C ARG A 205 4.11 -3.04 9.54
N LEU A 206 3.22 -2.30 8.90
CA LEU A 206 2.74 -2.53 7.55
C LEU A 206 3.30 -1.47 6.60
N ASP A 207 4.05 -1.90 5.57
CA ASP A 207 4.63 -1.01 4.55
C ASP A 207 3.90 -1.09 3.19
N ALA A 208 2.92 -1.98 3.07
CA ALA A 208 2.06 -2.13 1.89
C ALA A 208 0.64 -2.46 2.32
N SER A 209 -0.38 -2.00 1.60
CA SER A 209 -1.78 -2.32 1.92
C SER A 209 -2.01 -3.82 1.82
N MET A 210 -2.80 -4.43 2.72
CA MET A 210 -2.95 -5.89 2.78
C MET A 210 -4.41 -6.32 3.00
N ILE A 211 -4.74 -7.51 2.48
CA ILE A 211 -6.02 -8.19 2.72
C ILE A 211 -5.81 -9.33 3.71
N VAL A 212 -6.48 -9.30 4.86
CA VAL A 212 -6.47 -10.39 5.85
C VAL A 212 -7.77 -11.19 5.74
N GLN A 213 -7.64 -12.45 5.33
CA GLN A 213 -8.76 -13.38 5.22
C GLN A 213 -8.98 -14.21 6.50
N GLY A 214 -7.94 -14.33 7.33
CA GLY A 214 -7.93 -15.15 8.54
C GLY A 214 -8.11 -14.35 9.83
N ARG A 215 -7.59 -14.90 10.93
CA ARG A 215 -7.62 -14.24 12.24
C ARG A 215 -6.40 -13.36 12.44
N LEU A 216 -6.59 -12.13 12.91
CA LEU A 216 -5.53 -11.33 13.50
C LEU A 216 -5.63 -11.41 15.03
N ARG A 217 -4.56 -11.82 15.72
CA ARG A 217 -4.55 -11.95 17.18
C ARG A 217 -3.37 -11.23 17.82
N PHE A 218 -3.67 -10.36 18.77
CA PHE A 218 -2.68 -9.68 19.61
C PHE A 218 -2.37 -10.49 20.88
N ASN A 219 -1.11 -10.53 21.29
CA ASN A 219 -0.71 -10.88 22.65
C ASN A 219 -0.55 -9.59 23.49
N THR A 220 0.04 -9.64 24.69
CA THR A 220 0.19 -8.48 25.57
C THR A 220 1.19 -7.44 25.04
N ASN A 221 0.88 -6.15 25.15
CA ASN A 221 1.73 -5.02 24.74
C ASN A 221 2.29 -5.11 23.30
N THR A 222 1.44 -5.52 22.35
CA THR A 222 1.77 -5.56 20.92
C THR A 222 0.97 -4.50 20.15
N TYR A 223 1.43 -4.04 18.99
CA TYR A 223 0.59 -3.26 18.07
C TYR A 223 0.78 -3.70 16.63
N PHE A 224 -0.21 -3.34 15.80
CA PHE A 224 -0.09 -3.40 14.35
C PHE A 224 -0.12 -1.98 13.79
N LEU A 225 1.05 -1.44 13.47
CA LEU A 225 1.17 -0.10 12.92
C LEU A 225 0.93 -0.15 11.42
N ILE A 226 -0.17 0.46 10.97
CA ILE A 226 -0.49 0.55 9.54
C ILE A 226 -0.21 1.92 8.93
N ASP A 227 0.12 2.92 9.76
CA ASP A 227 0.36 4.30 9.32
C ASP A 227 -0.77 4.80 8.40
N ASP A 228 -0.45 5.04 7.12
CA ASP A 228 -1.38 5.49 6.06
C ASP A 228 -1.95 4.34 5.22
N LYS A 229 -1.48 3.10 5.42
CA LYS A 229 -1.81 1.92 4.60
C LYS A 229 -3.23 1.43 4.86
N HIS A 230 -3.78 0.74 3.85
CA HIS A 230 -5.11 0.17 3.93
C HIS A 230 -5.03 -1.29 4.43
N LEU A 231 -5.73 -1.57 5.53
CA LEU A 231 -5.94 -2.94 5.99
C LEU A 231 -7.37 -3.38 5.74
N VAL A 232 -7.55 -4.40 4.90
CA VAL A 232 -8.87 -4.97 4.58
C VAL A 232 -9.05 -6.29 5.30
N LEU A 233 -10.08 -6.40 6.13
CA LEU A 233 -10.54 -7.65 6.73
C LEU A 233 -11.70 -8.18 5.88
N THR A 234 -11.53 -9.35 5.27
CA THR A 234 -12.61 -9.94 4.47
C THR A 234 -13.79 -10.35 5.36
N SER A 235 -14.87 -10.83 4.75
CA SER A 235 -16.04 -11.32 5.49
C SER A 235 -15.70 -12.40 6.53
N THR A 236 -14.68 -13.23 6.27
CA THR A 236 -14.15 -14.24 7.20
C THR A 236 -13.05 -13.71 8.12
N GLY A 237 -12.43 -12.57 7.79
CA GLY A 237 -11.38 -11.93 8.58
C GLY A 237 -11.90 -11.43 9.92
N ASN A 238 -11.19 -11.73 11.02
CA ASN A 238 -11.63 -11.35 12.38
C ASN A 238 -10.44 -10.97 13.26
N ILE A 239 -10.66 -10.06 14.21
CA ILE A 239 -9.64 -9.64 15.18
C ILE A 239 -9.97 -10.18 16.57
N TYR A 240 -8.97 -10.71 17.26
CA TYR A 240 -9.11 -11.28 18.59
C TYR A 240 -8.12 -10.68 19.58
N ASN A 241 -8.56 -10.62 20.84
CA ASN A 241 -7.74 -10.20 21.98
C ASN A 241 -7.14 -8.80 21.79
N ALA A 242 -7.90 -7.89 21.18
CA ALA A 242 -7.49 -6.51 21.02
C ALA A 242 -8.01 -5.65 22.17
N SER A 243 -7.15 -4.80 22.72
CA SER A 243 -7.42 -3.87 23.81
C SER A 243 -6.25 -2.89 23.96
N ASP A 244 -6.38 -1.93 24.86
CA ASP A 244 -5.32 -1.02 25.28
C ASP A 244 -4.12 -1.74 25.96
N THR A 245 -4.34 -2.87 26.64
CA THR A 245 -3.31 -3.63 27.35
C THR A 245 -2.72 -4.79 26.55
N THR A 246 -3.47 -5.30 25.56
CA THR A 246 -2.98 -6.36 24.68
C THR A 246 -2.40 -5.79 23.41
N GLY A 247 -3.22 -5.11 22.62
CA GLY A 247 -2.79 -4.55 21.36
C GLY A 247 -3.93 -4.18 20.45
N TYR A 248 -3.62 -3.30 19.50
CA TYR A 248 -4.59 -2.76 18.56
C TYR A 248 -3.88 -2.28 17.30
N ILE A 249 -4.68 -1.86 16.31
CA ILE A 249 -4.20 -1.32 15.05
C ILE A 249 -3.99 0.18 15.23
N ILE A 250 -2.81 0.68 14.84
CA ILE A 250 -2.42 2.08 14.95
C ILE A 250 -2.36 2.69 13.56
N THR A 251 -3.06 3.82 13.36
CA THR A 251 -2.91 4.69 12.19
C THR A 251 -2.17 5.98 12.58
N ASN A 252 -1.86 6.86 11.61
CA ASN A 252 -1.27 8.17 11.92
C ASN A 252 -2.24 9.10 12.65
N GLY A 253 -3.55 8.85 12.51
CA GLY A 253 -4.59 9.73 13.04
C GLY A 253 -4.90 10.90 12.12
N ALA A 254 -4.71 10.73 10.82
CA ALA A 254 -4.95 11.76 9.83
C ALA A 254 -6.11 11.36 8.89
N LEU A 255 -6.84 12.35 8.37
CA LEU A 255 -7.93 12.10 7.41
C LEU A 255 -7.44 11.42 6.13
N SER A 256 -6.17 11.64 5.77
CA SER A 256 -5.48 11.01 4.64
C SER A 256 -5.21 9.51 4.81
N ASP A 257 -5.30 8.97 6.03
CA ASP A 257 -5.05 7.55 6.26
C ASP A 257 -6.12 6.73 5.53
N ALA A 258 -5.74 5.57 4.96
CA ALA A 258 -6.71 4.68 4.33
C ALA A 258 -7.61 3.96 5.34
N GLY A 259 -7.11 3.72 6.55
CA GLY A 259 -7.85 3.13 7.67
C GLY A 259 -8.03 1.62 7.58
N VAL A 260 -9.02 1.12 8.32
CA VAL A 260 -9.33 -0.32 8.40
C VAL A 260 -10.71 -0.58 7.83
N THR A 261 -10.80 -1.49 6.87
CA THR A 261 -12.06 -1.94 6.26
C THR A 261 -12.46 -3.32 6.76
N LYS A 262 -13.75 -3.50 7.07
CA LYS A 262 -14.36 -4.80 7.32
C LYS A 262 -15.46 -5.06 6.30
N GLU A 263 -15.37 -6.19 5.61
CA GLU A 263 -16.44 -6.71 4.77
C GLU A 263 -17.48 -7.48 5.61
N TYR A 264 -18.75 -7.28 5.29
CA TYR A 264 -19.91 -7.93 5.89
C TYR A 264 -20.64 -8.73 4.81
N ALA A 265 -20.57 -10.06 4.89
CA ALA A 265 -21.35 -10.93 4.01
C ALA A 265 -22.83 -11.03 4.43
N ALA A 266 -23.14 -10.72 5.69
CA ALA A 266 -24.48 -10.73 6.29
C ALA A 266 -24.51 -9.82 7.52
N ASN A 267 -25.65 -9.76 8.19
CA ASN A 267 -25.82 -9.05 9.45
C ASN A 267 -24.78 -9.50 10.49
N GLY A 268 -24.26 -8.58 11.28
CA GLY A 268 -23.25 -8.89 12.28
C GLY A 268 -22.64 -7.66 12.93
N SER A 269 -22.03 -7.87 14.09
CA SER A 269 -21.28 -6.83 14.80
C SER A 269 -19.79 -7.05 14.67
N PHE A 270 -19.07 -5.95 14.45
CA PHE A 270 -17.62 -5.93 14.45
C PHE A 270 -17.11 -4.72 15.23
N THR A 271 -16.09 -4.95 16.05
CA THR A 271 -15.34 -3.89 16.71
C THR A 271 -14.03 -3.72 15.97
N PHE A 272 -13.86 -2.56 15.35
CA PHE A 272 -12.59 -2.08 14.80
C PHE A 272 -11.70 -1.68 15.97
N PRO A 273 -10.67 -2.48 16.30
CA PRO A 273 -9.76 -2.15 17.39
C PRO A 273 -8.67 -1.24 16.83
N VAL A 274 -9.06 0.00 16.55
CA VAL A 274 -8.23 1.03 15.94
C VAL A 274 -7.92 2.12 16.95
N GLY A 275 -6.88 2.89 16.64
CA GLY A 275 -6.52 4.08 17.37
C GLY A 275 -5.28 4.72 16.79
N VAL A 276 -4.66 5.58 17.58
CA VAL A 276 -3.38 6.22 17.26
C VAL A 276 -2.35 5.86 18.32
N ALA A 277 -1.09 6.24 18.10
CA ALA A 277 -0.04 5.99 19.07
C ALA A 277 -0.45 6.49 20.48
N GLY A 278 -0.57 5.54 21.43
CA GLY A 278 -0.93 5.83 22.82
C GLY A 278 -2.43 5.97 23.12
N LYS A 279 -3.31 5.87 22.11
CA LYS A 279 -4.77 5.99 22.30
C LYS A 279 -5.51 4.87 21.59
N TYR A 280 -6.05 3.93 22.37
CA TYR A 280 -6.98 2.92 21.87
C TYR A 280 -8.40 3.48 21.84
N THR A 281 -8.94 3.69 20.65
CA THR A 281 -10.23 4.39 20.44
C THR A 281 -11.14 3.58 19.50
N PRO A 282 -11.56 2.38 19.93
CA PRO A 282 -12.26 1.44 19.05
C PRO A 282 -13.64 1.94 18.61
N ALA A 283 -14.02 1.54 17.40
CA ALA A 283 -15.36 1.75 16.85
C ALA A 283 -16.09 0.40 16.73
N THR A 284 -17.29 0.29 17.26
CA THR A 284 -18.14 -0.91 17.12
C THR A 284 -19.32 -0.59 16.22
N LEU A 285 -19.40 -1.31 15.11
CA LEU A 285 -20.47 -1.18 14.12
C LEU A 285 -21.25 -2.49 14.09
N ASN A 286 -22.50 -2.44 14.54
CA ASN A 286 -23.42 -3.56 14.52
C ASN A 286 -24.40 -3.40 13.36
N VAL A 287 -24.18 -4.15 12.28
CA VAL A 287 -25.06 -4.17 11.11
C VAL A 287 -26.23 -5.10 11.39
N ILE A 288 -27.38 -4.52 11.69
CA ILE A 288 -28.62 -5.22 12.04
C ILE A 288 -29.30 -5.78 10.79
N ASN A 289 -29.26 -5.04 9.69
CA ASN A 289 -29.78 -5.46 8.39
C ASN A 289 -28.89 -4.88 7.29
N THR A 290 -28.39 -5.72 6.37
CA THR A 290 -27.62 -5.27 5.21
C THR A 290 -28.48 -4.81 4.02
N GLY A 291 -29.80 -5.06 4.08
CA GLY A 291 -30.71 -4.84 2.95
C GLY A 291 -30.67 -5.93 1.89
N GLY A 292 -30.12 -7.11 2.24
CA GLY A 292 -30.00 -8.26 1.34
C GLY A 292 -28.75 -8.26 0.46
N THR A 293 -27.91 -7.22 0.52
CA THR A 293 -26.64 -7.16 -0.22
C THR A 293 -25.44 -7.15 0.74
N PRO A 294 -24.32 -7.82 0.41
CA PRO A 294 -23.07 -7.63 1.13
C PRO A 294 -22.58 -6.19 1.02
N GLY A 295 -21.79 -5.76 2.00
CA GLY A 295 -21.17 -4.44 1.98
C GLY A 295 -19.90 -4.40 2.81
N SER A 296 -19.25 -3.24 2.82
CA SER A 296 -18.06 -3.01 3.64
C SER A 296 -18.16 -1.69 4.38
N ILE A 297 -17.48 -1.59 5.52
CA ILE A 297 -17.35 -0.37 6.31
C ILE A 297 -15.87 -0.12 6.57
N THR A 298 -15.42 1.10 6.33
CA THR A 298 -14.08 1.60 6.61
C THR A 298 -14.14 2.59 7.77
N VAL A 299 -13.23 2.44 8.73
CA VAL A 299 -13.08 3.37 9.86
C VAL A 299 -11.69 3.99 9.84
N LYS A 300 -11.65 5.33 9.86
CA LYS A 300 -10.44 6.15 9.94
C LYS A 300 -10.49 7.02 11.21
N PRO A 301 -9.74 6.69 12.26
CA PRO A 301 -9.59 7.59 13.40
C PRO A 301 -8.79 8.84 13.01
N VAL A 302 -9.21 10.01 13.50
CA VAL A 302 -8.49 11.28 13.31
C VAL A 302 -8.22 11.93 14.66
N ASN A 303 -6.95 12.14 14.97
CA ASN A 303 -6.46 12.65 16.25
C ASN A 303 -6.37 14.18 16.25
N ALA A 304 -7.50 14.81 15.94
CA ALA A 304 -7.70 16.25 15.97
C ALA A 304 -9.19 16.52 16.22
N TYR A 305 -9.54 17.74 16.62
CA TYR A 305 -10.94 18.18 16.60
C TYR A 305 -11.46 18.28 15.16
N HIS A 306 -12.79 18.17 15.01
CA HIS A 306 -13.43 18.23 13.72
C HIS A 306 -13.43 19.66 13.14
N PRO A 307 -12.93 19.94 11.92
CA PRO A 307 -12.78 21.32 11.41
C PRO A 307 -14.08 22.13 11.31
N ALA A 308 -15.22 21.46 11.12
CA ALA A 308 -16.53 22.11 10.99
C ALA A 308 -17.17 22.54 12.33
N THR A 309 -16.51 22.35 13.49
CA THR A 309 -17.05 22.85 14.76
C THR A 309 -17.05 24.37 14.82
N ALA A 310 -18.14 24.93 15.35
CA ALA A 310 -18.42 26.35 15.24
C ALA A 310 -17.73 27.24 16.27
N THR A 311 -17.43 26.72 17.47
CA THR A 311 -16.90 27.55 18.56
C THR A 311 -15.37 27.51 18.58
N PRO A 312 -14.71 28.63 18.97
CA PRO A 312 -13.26 28.66 19.14
C PRO A 312 -12.84 28.22 20.56
N THR A 313 -13.78 27.82 21.42
CA THR A 313 -13.54 27.49 22.83
C THR A 313 -12.85 26.15 23.01
N GLY A 314 -12.82 25.30 21.97
CA GLY A 314 -12.16 24.00 22.00
C GLY A 314 -12.82 23.04 22.98
N ASP A 315 -14.13 23.17 23.19
CA ASP A 315 -14.93 22.35 24.11
C ASP A 315 -15.62 21.16 23.42
N GLU A 316 -15.20 20.85 22.20
CA GLU A 316 -15.38 19.59 21.49
C GLU A 316 -14.27 18.57 21.80
N LEU A 317 -14.58 17.30 21.53
CA LEU A 317 -13.63 16.21 21.59
C LEU A 317 -12.49 16.48 20.58
N GLN A 318 -11.25 16.36 21.05
CA GLN A 318 -10.05 16.48 20.22
C GLN A 318 -9.78 15.22 19.40
N TYR A 319 -10.86 14.61 18.90
CA TYR A 319 -10.88 13.36 18.16
C TYR A 319 -12.18 13.23 17.34
N PHE A 320 -12.10 12.60 16.18
CA PHE A 320 -13.28 12.14 15.45
C PHE A 320 -12.99 10.88 14.64
N TRP A 321 -14.05 10.21 14.17
CA TRP A 321 -13.94 9.06 13.27
C TRP A 321 -14.57 9.41 11.94
N ASN A 322 -13.80 9.34 10.86
CA ASN A 322 -14.36 9.35 9.51
C ASN A 322 -14.73 7.90 9.13
N VAL A 323 -16.00 7.67 8.82
CA VAL A 323 -16.55 6.35 8.50
C VAL A 323 -17.19 6.39 7.13
N SER A 324 -16.90 5.40 6.31
CA SER A 324 -17.49 5.24 4.98
C SER A 324 -17.91 3.79 4.74
N SER A 325 -18.88 3.58 3.86
CA SER A 325 -19.41 2.27 3.53
C SER A 325 -19.72 2.14 2.05
N THR A 326 -19.74 0.89 1.57
CA THR A 326 -20.09 0.58 0.17
C THR A 326 -20.87 -0.73 0.08
N GLY A 327 -21.66 -0.91 -0.98
CA GLY A 327 -22.32 -2.18 -1.34
C GLY A 327 -23.66 -2.47 -0.64
N PHE A 328 -23.86 -1.96 0.58
CA PHE A 328 -25.14 -2.13 1.29
C PHE A 328 -26.32 -1.48 0.55
N ASN A 329 -27.53 -1.98 0.81
CA ASN A 329 -28.77 -1.44 0.26
C ASN A 329 -29.70 -0.98 1.40
N ASN A 330 -29.65 0.30 1.78
CA ASN A 330 -30.39 0.84 2.94
C ASN A 330 -30.13 0.04 4.24
N PRO A 331 -28.87 -0.07 4.68
CA PRO A 331 -28.54 -0.84 5.87
C PRO A 331 -29.16 -0.22 7.13
N THR A 332 -29.48 -1.05 8.13
CA THR A 332 -29.76 -0.55 9.49
C THR A 332 -28.69 -1.01 10.45
N VAL A 333 -28.22 -0.09 11.28
CA VAL A 333 -26.99 -0.26 12.06
C VAL A 333 -27.11 0.36 13.46
N ARG A 334 -26.17 0.01 14.33
CA ARG A 334 -25.88 0.70 15.59
C ARG A 334 -24.38 0.97 15.68
N HIS A 335 -24.03 2.14 16.20
CA HIS A 335 -22.65 2.57 16.33
C HIS A 335 -22.27 2.77 17.80
N THR A 336 -21.02 2.51 18.12
CA THR A 336 -20.41 2.97 19.36
C THR A 336 -18.97 3.35 19.10
N TYR A 337 -18.55 4.52 19.58
CA TYR A 337 -17.18 4.99 19.48
C TYR A 337 -16.64 5.26 20.89
N ALA A 338 -15.52 4.65 21.24
CA ALA A 338 -14.85 4.89 22.52
C ALA A 338 -13.69 5.87 22.33
N TYR A 339 -13.61 6.90 23.15
CA TYR A 339 -12.55 7.91 23.11
C TYR A 339 -11.68 7.87 24.37
N ASN A 340 -10.55 8.56 24.31
CA ASN A 340 -9.68 8.75 25.46
C ASN A 340 -10.16 9.96 26.29
N ALA A 341 -10.13 9.84 27.62
CA ALA A 341 -10.50 10.91 28.54
C ALA A 341 -9.69 12.22 28.33
N ASP A 342 -8.42 12.10 27.92
CA ASP A 342 -7.54 13.25 27.68
C ASP A 342 -7.98 14.12 26.49
N ASP A 343 -8.83 13.59 25.61
CA ASP A 343 -9.39 14.32 24.47
C ASP A 343 -10.61 15.16 24.82
N VAL A 344 -11.14 15.01 26.04
CA VAL A 344 -12.24 15.81 26.57
C VAL A 344 -11.68 17.12 27.12
N LYS A 345 -12.13 18.26 26.57
CA LYS A 345 -11.69 19.60 27.00
C LYS A 345 -12.78 20.41 27.71
N GLY A 346 -14.05 20.08 27.48
CA GLY A 346 -15.20 20.68 28.15
C GLY A 346 -15.75 19.81 29.29
N ASN A 347 -16.91 20.17 29.81
CA ASN A 347 -17.65 19.30 30.73
C ASN A 347 -18.34 18.18 29.93
N GLU A 348 -17.76 16.97 29.98
CA GLU A 348 -18.25 15.78 29.28
C GLU A 348 -19.72 15.47 29.52
N SER A 349 -20.23 15.75 30.73
CA SER A 349 -21.65 15.51 31.07
C SER A 349 -22.61 16.37 30.25
N ASN A 350 -22.11 17.45 29.63
CA ASN A 350 -22.88 18.34 28.77
C ASN A 350 -22.62 18.09 27.28
N TYR A 351 -21.80 17.09 26.93
CA TYR A 351 -21.53 16.77 25.53
C TYR A 351 -22.76 16.17 24.86
N VAL A 352 -22.97 16.54 23.60
CA VAL A 352 -23.90 15.89 22.69
C VAL A 352 -23.13 15.24 21.54
N VAL A 353 -23.76 14.26 20.88
CA VAL A 353 -23.16 13.53 19.77
C VAL A 353 -23.43 14.24 18.46
N GLY A 354 -22.38 14.50 17.68
CA GLY A 354 -22.49 15.06 16.33
C GLY A 354 -22.07 14.04 15.25
N ARG A 355 -22.84 13.99 14.17
CA ARG A 355 -22.41 13.43 12.87
C ARG A 355 -22.36 14.55 11.85
N TYR A 356 -21.23 14.71 11.20
CA TYR A 356 -21.11 15.59 10.05
C TYR A 356 -21.17 14.77 8.76
N HIS A 357 -22.09 15.14 7.87
CA HIS A 357 -22.29 14.47 6.58
C HIS A 357 -22.96 15.44 5.61
N ASP A 358 -22.58 15.40 4.33
CA ASP A 358 -23.13 16.29 3.29
C ASP A 358 -23.13 17.78 3.66
N PHE A 359 -22.05 18.24 4.29
CA PHE A 359 -21.87 19.62 4.75
C PHE A 359 -22.84 20.07 5.86
N GLN A 360 -23.45 19.12 6.58
CA GLN A 360 -24.47 19.38 7.59
C GLN A 360 -24.14 18.66 8.89
N TRP A 361 -24.39 19.32 10.02
CA TRP A 361 -24.35 18.69 11.34
C TRP A 361 -25.71 18.06 11.65
N GLN A 362 -25.69 16.76 11.96
CA GLN A 362 -26.80 16.06 12.59
C GLN A 362 -26.48 15.91 14.08
N SER A 363 -27.19 16.64 14.94
CA SER A 363 -26.95 16.63 16.39
C SER A 363 -28.20 17.07 17.18
N PRO A 364 -28.52 16.44 18.31
CA PRO A 364 -27.93 15.20 18.82
C PRO A 364 -28.44 13.98 18.04
N ILE A 365 -27.56 13.03 17.75
CA ILE A 365 -27.94 11.74 17.11
C ILE A 365 -27.77 10.52 18.03
N GLY A 366 -27.53 10.77 19.32
CA GLY A 366 -27.24 9.73 20.30
C GLY A 366 -27.00 10.30 21.69
N SER A 367 -26.39 9.50 22.56
CA SER A 367 -26.05 9.87 23.93
C SER A 367 -24.56 9.67 24.23
N ILE A 368 -24.10 10.36 25.26
CA ILE A 368 -22.75 10.22 25.82
C ILE A 368 -22.83 9.36 27.08
N ASP A 369 -21.99 8.33 27.13
CA ASP A 369 -21.67 7.59 28.34
C ASP A 369 -20.33 8.12 28.87
N ALA A 370 -20.39 9.16 29.70
CA ALA A 370 -19.22 9.86 30.21
C ALA A 370 -18.32 8.98 31.11
N PRO A 371 -18.86 8.19 32.07
CA PRO A 371 -18.01 7.29 32.86
C PRO A 371 -17.29 6.22 32.02
N GLY A 372 -17.90 5.80 30.91
CA GLY A 372 -17.31 4.85 29.97
C GLY A 372 -16.49 5.47 28.84
N HIS A 373 -16.47 6.80 28.72
CA HIS A 373 -15.91 7.56 27.59
C HIS A 373 -16.38 7.06 26.22
N ARG A 374 -17.71 6.99 26.02
CA ARG A 374 -18.32 6.43 24.81
C ARG A 374 -19.41 7.30 24.21
N ILE A 375 -19.38 7.40 22.88
CA ILE A 375 -20.49 7.86 22.05
C ILE A 375 -21.39 6.67 21.72
N LEU A 376 -22.69 6.79 21.98
CA LEU A 376 -23.70 5.77 21.73
C LEU A 376 -24.74 6.31 20.73
N ILE A 377 -24.76 5.80 19.50
CA ILE A 377 -25.72 6.24 18.48
C ILE A 377 -26.90 5.29 18.44
N ASN A 378 -28.04 5.78 18.92
CA ASN A 378 -29.36 5.17 18.81
C ASN A 378 -29.40 3.65 19.09
N GLN A 379 -28.88 3.27 20.27
CA GLN A 379 -28.79 1.87 20.70
C GLN A 379 -30.14 1.15 20.87
N SER A 380 -31.25 1.91 20.95
CA SER A 380 -32.61 1.38 21.11
C SER A 380 -33.45 1.35 19.82
N SER A 381 -33.12 2.15 18.81
CA SER A 381 -33.96 2.32 17.60
C SER A 381 -33.26 1.98 16.29
N ASN A 382 -31.95 1.73 16.30
CA ASN A 382 -31.10 1.63 15.10
C ASN A 382 -31.09 2.96 14.30
N VAL A 383 -30.18 3.04 13.33
CA VAL A 383 -30.14 4.10 12.32
C VAL A 383 -29.98 3.49 10.94
N ASP A 384 -30.31 4.24 9.90
CA ASP A 384 -30.24 3.86 8.49
C ASP A 384 -29.03 4.46 7.75
N TYR A 385 -28.05 4.96 8.51
CA TYR A 385 -26.86 5.61 7.98
C TYR A 385 -25.58 5.06 8.61
N ILE A 386 -24.52 4.99 7.82
CA ILE A 386 -23.17 4.57 8.26
C ILE A 386 -22.15 5.69 8.03
N ASP A 387 -22.25 6.38 6.90
CA ASP A 387 -21.22 7.29 6.42
C ASP A 387 -21.19 8.60 7.20
N GLY A 388 -20.01 9.18 7.42
CA GLY A 388 -19.87 10.50 8.01
C GLY A 388 -18.79 10.58 9.08
N GLU A 389 -18.64 11.78 9.62
CA GLU A 389 -17.61 12.11 10.60
C GLU A 389 -18.26 12.25 11.98
N TYR A 390 -17.89 11.37 12.91
CA TYR A 390 -18.54 11.25 14.21
C TYR A 390 -17.66 11.83 15.32
N THR A 391 -18.24 12.67 16.18
CA THR A 391 -17.54 13.28 17.32
C THR A 391 -18.52 13.66 18.45
N ALA A 392 -18.02 14.30 19.51
CA ALA A 392 -18.80 14.79 20.64
C ALA A 392 -18.30 16.17 21.10
N GLY A 393 -19.17 16.93 21.77
CA GLY A 393 -18.82 18.26 22.26
C GLY A 393 -20.03 19.02 22.80
N LEU A 394 -19.83 20.24 23.30
CA LEU A 394 -20.96 21.09 23.69
C LEU A 394 -21.84 21.41 22.46
N ALA A 395 -23.15 21.47 22.65
CA ALA A 395 -24.13 21.62 21.56
C ALA A 395 -23.88 22.84 20.65
N ALA A 396 -23.30 23.93 21.16
CA ALA A 396 -22.94 25.11 20.38
C ALA A 396 -21.94 24.83 19.25
N ASN A 397 -21.10 23.79 19.37
CA ASN A 397 -20.15 23.38 18.34
C ASN A 397 -20.81 22.87 17.06
N PHE A 398 -22.01 22.31 17.17
CA PHE A 398 -22.68 21.63 16.06
C PHE A 398 -23.67 22.53 15.33
N SER A 399 -23.36 23.82 15.28
CA SER A 399 -24.04 24.77 14.40
C SER A 399 -23.35 24.81 13.03
N GLU A 400 -24.14 24.95 11.98
CA GLU A 400 -23.63 24.87 10.61
C GLU A 400 -22.73 26.04 10.25
N LYS A 401 -21.61 25.72 9.60
CA LYS A 401 -20.81 26.70 8.88
C LYS A 401 -21.31 26.79 7.44
N PRO A 402 -21.58 27.99 6.90
CA PRO A 402 -22.03 28.12 5.52
C PRO A 402 -20.93 27.67 4.55
N ILE A 403 -21.34 27.16 3.39
CA ILE A 403 -20.44 26.90 2.26
C ILE A 403 -19.92 28.25 1.73
N LEU A 404 -18.60 28.35 1.53
CA LEU A 404 -17.98 29.54 0.98
C LEU A 404 -17.61 29.35 -0.48
N TYR A 405 -18.19 30.17 -1.35
CA TYR A 405 -17.89 30.23 -2.78
C TYR A 405 -16.89 31.36 -3.05
N SER A 406 -15.82 31.06 -3.77
CA SER A 406 -14.92 32.10 -4.28
C SER A 406 -15.71 33.08 -5.17
N ARG A 407 -15.54 34.39 -5.00
CA ARG A 407 -16.33 35.41 -5.73
C ARG A 407 -15.53 36.34 -6.64
N VAL A 408 -14.20 36.23 -6.64
CA VAL A 408 -13.30 37.03 -7.47
C VAL A 408 -12.46 36.10 -8.35
N SER A 409 -12.10 36.56 -9.55
CA SER A 409 -11.28 35.78 -10.48
C SER A 409 -9.86 35.51 -9.95
N SER A 410 -9.33 36.40 -9.12
CA SER A 410 -8.08 36.21 -8.38
C SER A 410 -8.26 36.75 -6.96
N GLY A 411 -8.11 35.88 -5.95
CA GLY A 411 -8.34 36.23 -4.55
C GLY A 411 -7.33 35.58 -3.60
N ASN A 412 -7.44 35.94 -2.33
CA ASN A 412 -6.63 35.39 -1.24
C ASN A 412 -7.54 34.61 -0.29
N TRP A 413 -7.10 33.41 0.10
CA TRP A 413 -7.78 32.57 1.08
C TRP A 413 -8.12 33.31 2.37
N PHE A 414 -7.18 34.08 2.92
CA PHE A 414 -7.36 34.79 4.19
C PHE A 414 -8.06 36.14 4.07
N ASP A 415 -8.48 36.54 2.87
CA ASP A 415 -9.25 37.75 2.65
C ASP A 415 -10.74 37.41 2.55
N GLY A 416 -11.52 37.81 3.55
CA GLY A 416 -12.97 37.58 3.60
C GLY A 416 -13.77 38.21 2.45
N THR A 417 -13.18 39.15 1.71
CA THR A 417 -13.80 39.73 0.49
C THR A 417 -13.66 38.84 -0.75
N SER A 418 -12.81 37.80 -0.67
CA SER A 418 -12.66 36.77 -1.71
C SER A 418 -13.78 35.73 -1.70
N TRP A 419 -14.65 35.75 -0.69
CA TRP A 419 -15.65 34.72 -0.42
C TRP A 419 -17.07 35.26 -0.34
N SER A 420 -18.04 34.42 -0.70
CA SER A 420 -19.47 34.65 -0.54
C SER A 420 -20.14 33.38 -0.02
N ILE A 421 -21.20 33.52 0.77
CA ILE A 421 -22.08 32.40 1.15
C ILE A 421 -23.12 32.09 0.06
N TYR A 422 -23.17 32.91 -1.00
CA TYR A 422 -24.07 32.73 -2.13
C TYR A 422 -23.27 32.25 -3.33
N GLU A 423 -23.80 31.25 -4.04
CA GLU A 423 -23.20 30.74 -5.27
C GLU A 423 -23.06 31.82 -6.36
N SER A 424 -23.94 32.83 -6.35
CA SER A 424 -23.85 34.03 -7.20
C SER A 424 -22.55 34.81 -7.00
N GLY A 425 -21.90 34.66 -5.85
CA GLY A 425 -20.71 35.40 -5.46
C GLY A 425 -20.99 36.81 -4.90
N THR A 426 -22.24 37.19 -4.61
CA THR A 426 -22.54 38.54 -4.07
C THR A 426 -23.66 38.47 -3.03
N PRO A 427 -23.57 39.20 -1.90
CA PRO A 427 -22.47 40.05 -1.43
C PRO A 427 -21.23 39.28 -0.96
N ALA A 428 -20.17 40.01 -0.60
CA ALA A 428 -19.02 39.44 0.08
C ALA A 428 -19.41 38.97 1.50
N TYR A 429 -18.82 37.86 1.96
CA TYR A 429 -19.06 37.33 3.29
C TYR A 429 -18.33 38.14 4.38
N GLY A 430 -17.13 38.64 4.08
CA GLY A 430 -16.34 39.49 5.00
C GLY A 430 -15.51 38.70 6.00
N GLN A 431 -15.56 37.36 5.99
CA GLN A 431 -14.72 36.48 6.81
C GLN A 431 -14.02 35.44 5.93
N ALA A 432 -12.80 35.05 6.32
CA ALA A 432 -12.04 34.00 5.68
C ALA A 432 -12.56 32.61 6.10
N PRO A 433 -12.31 31.55 5.30
CA PRO A 433 -12.63 30.18 5.68
C PRO A 433 -11.92 29.81 6.98
N ASN A 434 -12.67 29.24 7.91
CA ASN A 434 -12.17 28.83 9.22
C ASN A 434 -12.68 27.42 9.58
N GLY A 435 -12.62 26.49 8.62
CA GLY A 435 -13.24 25.17 8.73
C GLY A 435 -14.56 25.03 7.98
N ASN A 436 -14.96 26.05 7.21
CA ASN A 436 -16.08 25.96 6.27
C ASN A 436 -15.80 24.92 5.16
N PRO A 437 -16.84 24.35 4.55
CA PRO A 437 -16.76 23.84 3.18
C PRO A 437 -16.45 24.98 2.21
N VAL A 438 -15.55 24.74 1.27
CA VAL A 438 -15.10 25.76 0.30
C VAL A 438 -15.30 25.27 -1.12
N VAL A 439 -15.80 26.15 -2.00
CA VAL A 439 -15.92 25.92 -3.43
C VAL A 439 -15.15 27.00 -4.19
N ILE A 440 -14.11 26.59 -4.93
CA ILE A 440 -13.39 27.48 -5.85
C ILE A 440 -14.04 27.33 -7.23
N LYS A 441 -14.68 28.40 -7.71
CA LYS A 441 -15.50 28.42 -8.92
C LYS A 441 -14.62 28.37 -10.17
N GLU A 442 -15.21 27.89 -11.26
CA GLU A 442 -14.57 27.86 -12.58
C GLU A 442 -13.96 29.23 -12.95
N GLY A 443 -12.74 29.20 -13.49
CA GLY A 443 -11.99 30.39 -13.88
C GLY A 443 -11.44 31.23 -12.72
N HIS A 444 -11.70 30.86 -11.45
CA HIS A 444 -11.15 31.57 -10.30
C HIS A 444 -9.81 30.96 -9.85
N SER A 445 -8.93 31.84 -9.35
CA SER A 445 -7.67 31.46 -8.69
C SER A 445 -7.64 32.01 -7.26
N ILE A 446 -7.46 31.11 -6.28
CA ILE A 446 -7.32 31.49 -4.88
C ILE A 446 -5.90 31.18 -4.41
N THR A 447 -5.23 32.17 -3.86
CA THR A 447 -3.89 32.03 -3.29
C THR A 447 -3.95 31.89 -1.78
N ILE A 448 -3.24 30.91 -1.24
CA ILE A 448 -2.93 30.82 0.19
C ILE A 448 -1.58 31.49 0.40
N ASN A 449 -1.56 32.67 1.02
CA ASN A 449 -0.33 33.47 1.19
C ASN A 449 0.24 33.47 2.61
N ASN A 450 -0.41 32.76 3.54
CA ASN A 450 0.05 32.54 4.90
C ASN A 450 -0.08 31.05 5.26
N ASN A 451 0.71 30.57 6.22
CA ASN A 451 0.61 29.21 6.75
C ASN A 451 -0.72 28.98 7.47
N GLY A 452 -1.12 27.71 7.65
CA GLY A 452 -2.22 27.38 8.56
C GLY A 452 -3.63 27.45 7.98
N ALA A 453 -3.80 27.61 6.66
CA ALA A 453 -5.12 27.51 6.04
C ALA A 453 -5.77 26.14 6.32
N TYR A 454 -7.03 26.14 6.73
CA TYR A 454 -7.77 24.91 6.97
C TYR A 454 -9.25 25.02 6.57
N ALA A 455 -9.81 23.89 6.19
CA ALA A 455 -11.21 23.73 5.77
C ALA A 455 -11.72 22.33 6.17
N ASN A 456 -13.04 22.17 6.23
CA ASN A 456 -13.62 20.82 6.31
C ASN A 456 -13.56 20.12 4.93
N SER A 457 -13.77 20.89 3.85
CA SER A 457 -13.65 20.38 2.49
C SER A 457 -13.29 21.51 1.51
N VAL A 458 -12.67 21.15 0.40
CA VAL A 458 -12.36 22.05 -0.72
C VAL A 458 -12.72 21.38 -2.03
N ASP A 459 -13.71 21.93 -2.73
CA ASP A 459 -14.06 21.56 -4.11
C ASP A 459 -13.47 22.57 -5.09
N ILE A 460 -12.52 22.10 -5.90
CA ILE A 460 -11.83 22.91 -6.91
C ILE A 460 -12.47 22.63 -8.26
N LYS A 461 -13.34 23.52 -8.74
CA LYS A 461 -14.05 23.31 -10.01
C LYS A 461 -13.10 23.26 -11.20
N SER A 462 -13.57 22.69 -12.31
CA SER A 462 -12.83 22.67 -13.57
C SER A 462 -12.37 24.08 -13.96
N GLY A 463 -11.14 24.23 -14.45
CA GLY A 463 -10.54 25.52 -14.78
C GLY A 463 -10.22 26.43 -13.58
N ALA A 464 -10.56 26.04 -12.35
CA ALA A 464 -10.20 26.77 -11.14
C ALA A 464 -8.80 26.36 -10.62
N LYS A 465 -8.20 27.23 -9.82
CA LYS A 465 -6.85 27.02 -9.28
C LYS A 465 -6.74 27.38 -7.80
N LEU A 466 -6.20 26.44 -7.00
CA LEU A 466 -5.73 26.70 -5.65
C LEU A 466 -4.20 26.83 -5.67
N ILE A 467 -3.68 27.98 -5.27
CA ILE A 467 -2.24 28.30 -5.30
C ILE A 467 -1.73 28.31 -3.87
N LEU A 468 -0.94 27.30 -3.51
CA LEU A 468 -0.33 27.19 -2.18
C LEU A 468 0.98 27.97 -2.08
N GLY A 469 1.63 28.27 -3.21
CA GLY A 469 2.92 28.95 -3.18
C GLY A 469 3.93 28.15 -2.34
N GLN A 470 4.65 28.83 -1.42
CA GLN A 470 5.62 28.23 -0.51
C GLN A 470 5.07 28.04 0.91
N THR A 471 3.78 28.24 1.14
CA THR A 471 3.19 28.14 2.49
C THR A 471 2.96 26.68 2.89
N TYR A 472 2.86 26.43 4.19
CA TYR A 472 2.77 25.09 4.77
C TYR A 472 1.84 25.06 6.00
N GLN A 473 1.75 23.90 6.66
CA GLN A 473 0.83 23.65 7.79
C GLN A 473 -0.65 23.79 7.42
N HIS A 474 -1.00 23.48 6.18
CA HIS A 474 -2.39 23.50 5.73
C HIS A 474 -3.09 22.18 6.05
N ASN A 475 -4.39 22.24 6.34
CA ASN A 475 -5.26 21.06 6.41
C ASN A 475 -6.60 21.34 5.72
N LEU A 476 -6.74 20.90 4.48
CA LEU A 476 -7.87 21.24 3.62
C LEU A 476 -9.05 20.26 3.75
N GLY A 477 -8.97 19.28 4.66
CA GLY A 477 -10.02 18.29 4.87
C GLY A 477 -10.23 17.42 3.64
N HIS A 478 -11.47 17.22 3.22
CA HIS A 478 -11.78 16.47 1.98
C HIS A 478 -11.57 17.33 0.75
N VAL A 479 -10.63 16.95 -0.12
CA VAL A 479 -10.29 17.72 -1.33
C VAL A 479 -10.80 16.99 -2.56
N ASN A 480 -11.67 17.67 -3.29
CA ASN A 480 -12.43 17.13 -4.43
C ASN A 480 -12.35 18.07 -5.64
N GLY A 481 -12.88 17.59 -6.77
CA GLY A 481 -13.08 18.39 -7.96
C GLY A 481 -12.09 18.10 -9.09
N TYR A 482 -12.01 19.05 -10.02
CA TYR A 482 -11.47 18.87 -11.36
C TYR A 482 -10.46 19.96 -11.75
N GLY A 483 -10.19 20.90 -10.85
CA GLY A 483 -9.28 22.01 -11.09
C GLY A 483 -7.82 21.67 -10.82
N THR A 484 -7.06 22.70 -10.49
CA THR A 484 -5.60 22.63 -10.32
C THR A 484 -5.17 23.00 -8.90
N ILE A 485 -4.28 22.20 -8.31
CA ILE A 485 -3.52 22.57 -7.12
C ILE A 485 -2.10 22.91 -7.55
N ASN A 486 -1.63 24.10 -7.21
CA ASN A 486 -0.29 24.59 -7.53
C ASN A 486 0.57 24.68 -6.27
N LEU A 487 1.72 24.01 -6.33
CA LEU A 487 2.72 23.91 -5.27
C LEU A 487 4.02 24.54 -5.76
N THR A 488 4.53 25.52 -5.01
CA THR A 488 5.89 26.01 -5.21
C THR A 488 6.81 25.39 -4.17
N SER A 489 7.98 24.93 -4.58
CA SER A 489 8.97 24.39 -3.65
C SER A 489 9.33 25.44 -2.59
N THR A 490 9.38 25.03 -1.33
CA THR A 490 10.00 25.82 -0.25
C THR A 490 11.47 26.13 -0.57
N THR A 491 12.07 27.07 0.16
CA THR A 491 13.49 27.42 0.03
C THR A 491 14.43 26.23 0.23
N ASP A 492 13.98 25.23 1.00
CA ASP A 492 14.73 24.00 1.28
C ASP A 492 14.52 22.91 0.20
N GLY A 493 13.81 23.24 -0.88
CA GLY A 493 13.61 22.35 -2.02
C GLY A 493 12.56 21.25 -1.80
N SER A 494 11.57 21.51 -0.95
CA SER A 494 10.47 20.57 -0.67
C SER A 494 9.13 21.10 -1.17
N PHE A 495 8.35 20.25 -1.84
CA PHE A 495 6.94 20.51 -2.14
C PHE A 495 6.08 20.00 -0.98
N ILE A 496 5.31 20.86 -0.34
CA ILE A 496 4.53 20.50 0.85
C ILE A 496 3.06 20.39 0.48
N PHE A 497 2.55 19.16 0.41
CA PHE A 497 1.11 18.94 0.29
C PHE A 497 0.40 19.34 1.59
N PRO A 498 -0.77 19.98 1.52
CA PRO A 498 -1.63 20.14 2.69
C PRO A 498 -2.05 18.77 3.24
N GLY A 499 -2.33 18.72 4.55
CA GLY A 499 -3.10 17.62 5.12
C GLY A 499 -4.52 17.61 4.53
N GLY A 500 -5.09 16.42 4.41
CA GLY A 500 -6.43 16.22 3.86
C GLY A 500 -6.56 14.88 3.14
N ASP A 501 -7.79 14.50 2.80
CA ASP A 501 -8.07 13.35 1.94
C ASP A 501 -8.17 13.84 0.49
N TYR A 502 -7.28 13.35 -0.38
CA TYR A 502 -7.19 13.71 -1.79
C TYR A 502 -7.67 12.59 -2.71
N THR A 503 -8.26 11.52 -2.16
CA THR A 503 -8.58 10.31 -2.90
C THR A 503 -9.41 10.60 -4.14
N ASP A 504 -10.48 11.39 -4.01
CA ASP A 504 -11.34 11.74 -5.15
C ASP A 504 -10.65 12.68 -6.13
N PHE A 505 -9.94 13.71 -5.63
CA PHE A 505 -9.18 14.61 -6.48
C PHE A 505 -8.12 13.86 -7.31
N MET A 506 -7.39 12.91 -6.72
CA MET A 506 -6.31 12.16 -7.39
C MET A 506 -6.79 10.97 -8.23
N ASN A 507 -8.07 10.58 -8.08
CA ASN A 507 -8.72 9.57 -8.92
C ASN A 507 -9.58 10.18 -10.03
N SER A 508 -9.71 11.50 -10.08
CA SER A 508 -10.37 12.23 -11.16
C SER A 508 -9.67 12.03 -12.51
N ASP A 509 -10.42 12.06 -13.61
CA ASP A 509 -9.83 11.97 -14.96
C ASP A 509 -9.17 13.28 -15.43
N ILE A 510 -9.44 14.41 -14.76
CA ILE A 510 -9.08 15.75 -15.28
C ILE A 510 -8.43 16.69 -14.28
N SER A 511 -8.42 16.39 -12.98
CA SER A 511 -7.71 17.22 -11.99
C SER A 511 -6.20 17.29 -12.27
N THR A 512 -5.54 18.35 -11.80
CA THR A 512 -4.11 18.59 -12.08
C THR A 512 -3.33 19.02 -10.84
N ILE A 513 -2.15 18.43 -10.64
CA ILE A 513 -1.12 18.95 -9.73
C ILE A 513 -0.05 19.69 -10.52
N GLU A 514 0.21 20.95 -10.15
CA GLU A 514 1.28 21.77 -10.71
C GLU A 514 2.44 21.93 -9.71
N TYR A 515 3.65 21.59 -10.15
CA TYR A 515 4.88 21.78 -9.38
C TYR A 515 5.75 22.89 -9.98
N VAL A 516 6.09 23.90 -9.17
CA VAL A 516 6.89 25.08 -9.56
C VAL A 516 8.17 25.17 -8.71
N GLY A 517 9.32 25.37 -9.34
CA GLY A 517 10.58 25.58 -8.61
C GLY A 517 11.49 24.35 -8.55
N ASN A 518 12.50 24.42 -7.69
CA ASN A 518 13.51 23.36 -7.51
C ASN A 518 13.15 22.49 -6.31
N GLY A 519 13.07 21.19 -6.47
CA GLY A 519 12.81 20.32 -5.33
C GLY A 519 12.56 18.87 -5.66
N THR A 520 12.36 18.05 -4.64
CA THR A 520 11.93 16.65 -4.80
C THR A 520 10.44 16.55 -4.54
N LEU A 521 9.73 15.85 -5.44
CA LEU A 521 8.31 15.57 -5.28
C LEU A 521 8.05 14.81 -3.96
N PRO A 522 6.86 14.95 -3.35
CA PRO A 522 6.55 14.26 -2.10
C PRO A 522 6.49 12.74 -2.31
N ALA A 523 7.23 11.98 -1.50
CA ALA A 523 7.26 10.51 -1.60
C ALA A 523 5.93 9.84 -1.18
N ALA A 524 5.11 10.53 -0.39
CA ALA A 524 3.78 10.06 0.00
C ALA A 524 2.76 10.11 -1.16
N ILE A 525 3.05 10.86 -2.23
CA ILE A 525 2.16 10.99 -3.38
C ILE A 525 2.69 10.15 -4.54
N THR A 526 2.18 8.93 -4.65
CA THR A 526 2.60 7.95 -5.66
C THR A 526 1.72 7.95 -6.90
N THR A 527 0.49 8.49 -6.83
CA THR A 527 -0.47 8.51 -7.93
C THR A 527 -0.97 9.93 -8.19
N TYR A 528 -1.03 10.29 -9.47
CA TYR A 528 -1.56 11.56 -9.96
C TYR A 528 -2.63 11.31 -11.01
N SER A 529 -3.65 12.18 -11.06
CA SER A 529 -4.52 12.34 -12.22
C SER A 529 -3.71 12.91 -13.39
N ASN A 530 -3.57 14.24 -13.45
CA ASN A 530 -2.61 14.91 -14.32
C ASN A 530 -1.52 15.58 -13.49
N VAL A 531 -0.30 15.67 -14.02
CA VAL A 531 0.80 16.39 -13.38
C VAL A 531 1.50 17.32 -14.37
N LYS A 532 1.81 18.52 -13.91
CA LYS A 532 2.43 19.57 -14.72
C LYS A 532 3.62 20.20 -13.99
N PHE A 533 4.78 20.21 -14.65
CA PHE A 533 6.04 20.76 -14.12
C PHE A 533 6.35 22.11 -14.76
N MET A 534 6.54 23.14 -13.94
CA MET A 534 6.59 24.56 -14.36
C MET A 534 7.75 25.33 -13.71
N GLY A 535 8.16 26.46 -14.28
CA GLY A 535 9.30 27.27 -13.80
C GLY A 535 10.55 27.04 -14.64
N ALA A 536 10.83 27.97 -15.55
CA ALA A 536 12.00 27.95 -16.41
C ALA A 536 13.31 27.90 -15.61
N GLY A 537 14.28 27.10 -16.07
CA GLY A 537 15.58 26.94 -15.42
C GLY A 537 15.57 26.19 -14.07
N THR A 538 14.45 25.59 -13.67
CA THR A 538 14.33 24.84 -12.41
C THR A 538 14.22 23.34 -12.65
N THR A 539 14.64 22.52 -11.68
CA THR A 539 14.65 21.06 -11.76
C THR A 539 13.81 20.44 -10.65
N LYS A 540 12.84 19.61 -11.02
CA LYS A 540 11.99 18.84 -10.09
C LYS A 540 12.44 17.40 -10.14
N LYS A 541 12.66 16.77 -9.00
CA LYS A 541 13.12 15.39 -8.89
C LYS A 541 11.95 14.47 -8.60
N ILE A 542 11.89 13.35 -9.32
CA ILE A 542 11.07 12.19 -8.93
C ILE A 542 11.54 11.73 -7.54
N PRO A 543 10.64 11.35 -6.61
CA PRO A 543 11.06 10.86 -5.30
C PRO A 543 11.74 9.50 -5.41
N ALA A 544 12.28 8.97 -4.30
CA ALA A 544 12.85 7.62 -4.26
C ALA A 544 11.80 6.49 -4.28
N ILE A 545 10.67 6.71 -4.94
CA ILE A 545 9.56 5.77 -5.13
C ILE A 545 9.03 5.88 -6.56
N ASP A 546 8.49 4.78 -7.09
CA ASP A 546 7.85 4.76 -8.40
C ASP A 546 6.57 5.61 -8.38
N ILE A 547 6.25 6.25 -9.51
CA ILE A 547 5.05 7.08 -9.63
C ILE A 547 4.15 6.63 -10.79
N ILE A 548 2.84 6.85 -10.61
CA ILE A 548 1.79 6.58 -11.59
C ILE A 548 1.11 7.91 -11.91
N VAL A 549 1.01 8.24 -13.19
CA VAL A 549 0.22 9.36 -13.72
C VAL A 549 -0.88 8.75 -14.57
N ARG A 550 -2.12 8.76 -14.06
CA ARG A 550 -3.28 8.14 -14.73
C ARG A 550 -3.64 8.88 -16.03
N GLY A 551 -3.50 10.19 -16.02
CA GLY A 551 -3.68 11.10 -17.15
C GLY A 551 -2.36 11.59 -17.73
N ASN A 552 -2.30 12.89 -18.02
CA ASN A 552 -1.19 13.50 -18.75
C ASN A 552 -0.03 13.89 -17.81
N LEU A 553 1.19 13.65 -18.29
CA LEU A 553 2.42 14.21 -17.71
C LEU A 553 2.92 15.34 -18.63
N THR A 554 3.03 16.55 -18.08
CA THR A 554 3.47 17.73 -18.84
C THR A 554 4.70 18.38 -18.22
N ILE A 555 5.80 18.43 -18.94
CA ILE A 555 6.95 19.28 -18.63
C ILE A 555 6.74 20.60 -19.40
N GLU A 556 6.05 21.53 -18.77
CA GLU A 556 5.76 22.84 -19.36
C GLU A 556 7.02 23.70 -19.42
N GLN A 557 7.77 23.75 -18.30
CA GLN A 557 9.00 24.52 -18.18
C GLN A 557 9.98 23.87 -17.19
N GLY A 558 11.27 23.98 -17.52
CA GLY A 558 12.36 23.46 -16.69
C GLY A 558 12.59 21.98 -16.94
N TYR A 559 13.04 21.27 -15.90
CA TYR A 559 13.47 19.86 -16.02
C TYR A 559 12.77 18.95 -15.02
N LEU A 560 12.53 17.71 -15.43
CA LEU A 560 12.10 16.60 -14.59
C LEU A 560 13.26 15.60 -14.47
N ASP A 561 13.84 15.50 -13.27
CA ASP A 561 14.99 14.65 -12.97
C ASP A 561 14.56 13.30 -12.37
N ASN A 562 14.87 12.23 -13.10
CA ASN A 562 14.80 10.86 -12.60
C ASN A 562 16.18 10.20 -12.47
N TYR A 563 17.27 10.88 -12.86
CA TYR A 563 18.65 10.41 -12.70
C TYR A 563 19.02 10.26 -11.23
N SER A 564 18.54 11.16 -10.38
CA SER A 564 18.82 11.13 -8.94
C SER A 564 18.41 9.81 -8.26
N PHE A 565 17.26 9.22 -8.63
CA PHE A 565 16.70 8.07 -7.91
C PHE A 565 16.31 6.86 -8.76
N ASN A 566 16.35 6.97 -10.10
CA ASN A 566 16.19 5.86 -11.03
C ASN A 566 14.86 5.09 -10.89
N ARG A 567 13.74 5.80 -10.72
CA ARG A 567 12.42 5.19 -10.44
C ARG A 567 11.57 5.00 -11.69
N ASN A 568 10.64 4.06 -11.62
CA ASN A 568 9.71 3.83 -12.71
C ASN A 568 8.63 4.92 -12.74
N ILE A 569 8.20 5.27 -13.95
CA ILE A 569 7.12 6.21 -14.19
C ILE A 569 6.12 5.50 -15.11
N THR A 570 4.88 5.35 -14.66
CA THR A 570 3.79 4.82 -15.48
C THR A 570 2.87 5.96 -15.89
N VAL A 571 2.55 6.07 -17.17
CA VAL A 571 1.70 7.14 -17.72
C VAL A 571 0.53 6.54 -18.50
N GLY A 572 -0.69 6.91 -18.12
CA GLY A 572 -1.93 6.52 -18.78
C GLY A 572 -2.46 7.51 -19.84
N GLY A 573 -2.00 8.76 -19.81
CA GLY A 573 -2.31 9.81 -20.79
C GLY A 573 -1.11 10.27 -21.63
N ASN A 574 -1.13 11.47 -22.17
CA ASN A 574 -0.06 11.98 -23.03
C ASN A 574 1.19 12.37 -22.23
N TRP A 575 2.34 12.31 -22.90
CA TRP A 575 3.59 12.92 -22.46
C TRP A 575 3.85 14.17 -23.28
N THR A 576 3.95 15.32 -22.64
CA THR A 576 4.23 16.59 -23.33
C THR A 576 5.46 17.23 -22.73
N SER A 577 6.45 17.57 -23.55
CA SER A 577 7.61 18.35 -23.08
C SER A 577 7.84 19.57 -23.94
N ASN A 578 7.43 20.72 -23.40
CA ASN A 578 7.64 22.02 -24.03
C ASN A 578 9.06 22.55 -23.80
N THR A 579 9.89 21.80 -23.08
CA THR A 579 11.33 22.03 -22.94
C THR A 579 12.10 20.95 -23.72
N THR A 580 13.08 21.36 -24.54
CA THR A 580 13.93 20.40 -25.27
C THR A 580 14.68 19.52 -24.29
N SER A 581 14.50 18.19 -24.38
CA SER A 581 15.05 17.24 -23.38
C SER A 581 14.69 17.63 -21.95
N GLY A 582 13.43 18.02 -21.73
CA GLY A 582 12.91 18.41 -20.42
C GLY A 582 13.00 17.26 -19.41
N PHE A 583 13.02 16.02 -19.87
CA PHE A 583 13.26 14.86 -19.01
C PHE A 583 14.74 14.50 -18.91
N ILE A 584 15.26 14.50 -17.69
CA ILE A 584 16.58 13.98 -17.36
C ILE A 584 16.40 12.53 -16.92
N ALA A 585 16.54 11.60 -17.87
CA ALA A 585 16.35 10.18 -17.62
C ALA A 585 17.39 9.61 -16.64
N GLY A 586 16.91 8.89 -15.63
CA GLY A 586 17.71 7.93 -14.88
C GLY A 586 17.59 6.52 -15.44
N LYS A 587 17.96 5.51 -14.65
CA LYS A 587 17.89 4.10 -15.05
C LYS A 587 16.48 3.48 -14.96
N GLY A 588 15.52 4.22 -14.43
CA GLY A 588 14.14 3.78 -14.30
C GLY A 588 13.44 3.59 -15.65
N LYS A 589 12.32 2.84 -15.64
CA LYS A 589 11.50 2.57 -16.81
C LYS A 589 10.32 3.53 -16.92
N VAL A 590 10.13 4.10 -18.10
CA VAL A 590 8.90 4.84 -18.43
C VAL A 590 7.96 3.91 -19.19
N THR A 591 6.76 3.69 -18.66
CA THR A 591 5.76 2.78 -19.21
C THR A 591 4.52 3.55 -19.67
N PHE A 592 4.15 3.40 -20.93
CA PHE A 592 2.88 3.89 -21.49
C PHE A 592 1.85 2.76 -21.47
N ASN A 593 0.81 2.89 -20.65
CA ASN A 593 -0.20 1.86 -20.41
C ASN A 593 -1.65 2.36 -20.55
N GLY A 594 -1.85 3.50 -21.21
CA GLY A 594 -3.17 4.09 -21.40
C GLY A 594 -4.13 3.17 -22.16
N THR A 595 -5.42 3.29 -21.85
CA THR A 595 -6.50 2.59 -22.58
C THR A 595 -6.83 3.25 -23.91
N ASN A 596 -6.56 4.56 -24.02
CA ASN A 596 -6.70 5.36 -25.23
C ASN A 596 -5.36 5.54 -25.94
N SER A 597 -5.36 6.04 -27.19
CA SER A 597 -4.12 6.40 -27.87
C SER A 597 -3.38 7.51 -27.11
N GLN A 598 -2.08 7.34 -26.92
CA GLN A 598 -1.20 8.29 -26.24
C GLN A 598 -0.27 8.96 -27.25
N ILE A 599 0.19 10.17 -26.95
CA ILE A 599 1.14 10.93 -27.76
C ILE A 599 2.31 11.36 -26.90
N ILE A 600 3.53 11.20 -27.40
CA ILE A 600 4.72 11.93 -26.91
C ILE A 600 4.89 13.15 -27.79
N SER A 601 4.62 14.34 -27.27
CA SER A 601 4.63 15.58 -28.05
C SER A 601 5.66 16.58 -27.55
N THR A 602 6.10 17.44 -28.48
CA THR A 602 7.03 18.57 -28.29
C THR A 602 8.42 18.19 -27.76
N GLY A 603 9.41 19.10 -27.90
CA GLY A 603 10.73 19.06 -27.25
C GLY A 603 11.75 18.00 -27.71
N GLY A 604 11.30 16.83 -28.17
CA GLY A 604 12.11 15.61 -28.29
C GLY A 604 12.55 15.10 -26.91
N GLU A 605 12.55 13.77 -26.72
CA GLU A 605 12.80 13.17 -25.40
C GLU A 605 13.80 12.04 -25.42
N ASN A 606 14.51 11.88 -24.29
CA ASN A 606 15.45 10.80 -24.07
C ASN A 606 14.93 9.92 -22.93
N PHE A 607 14.69 8.66 -23.21
CA PHE A 607 14.38 7.64 -22.21
C PHE A 607 15.58 6.69 -22.04
N TYR A 608 15.75 6.16 -20.84
CA TYR A 608 16.69 5.06 -20.62
C TYR A 608 16.03 3.74 -20.99
N ASN A 609 15.00 3.35 -20.22
CA ASN A 609 14.12 2.25 -20.54
C ASN A 609 12.73 2.80 -20.93
N LEU A 610 12.20 2.37 -22.07
CA LEU A 610 10.86 2.73 -22.55
C LEU A 610 10.03 1.48 -22.75
N GLN A 611 8.80 1.45 -22.24
CA GLN A 611 7.87 0.34 -22.43
C GLN A 611 6.56 0.83 -23.03
N ILE A 612 6.06 0.09 -24.03
CA ILE A 612 4.67 0.16 -24.45
C ILE A 612 3.92 -1.07 -23.92
N ASN A 613 2.82 -0.81 -23.21
CA ASN A 613 1.94 -1.82 -22.67
C ASN A 613 0.47 -1.36 -22.77
N GLN A 614 0.04 -1.04 -23.99
CA GLN A 614 -1.32 -0.61 -24.30
C GLN A 614 -2.10 -1.75 -24.96
N VAL A 615 -3.26 -2.09 -24.42
CA VAL A 615 -4.10 -3.18 -24.98
C VAL A 615 -4.90 -2.72 -26.20
N ASN A 616 -5.50 -1.53 -26.13
CA ASN A 616 -6.45 -1.01 -27.14
C ASN A 616 -5.99 0.33 -27.78
N GLY A 617 -4.78 0.79 -27.44
CA GLY A 617 -4.22 2.08 -27.85
C GLY A 617 -2.94 1.95 -28.68
N LYS A 618 -2.48 3.09 -29.21
CA LYS A 618 -1.16 3.25 -29.82
C LYS A 618 -0.44 4.43 -29.20
N LEU A 619 0.89 4.35 -29.18
CA LEU A 619 1.76 5.46 -28.81
C LEU A 619 2.23 6.17 -30.07
N THR A 620 1.82 7.42 -30.27
CA THR A 620 2.24 8.21 -31.42
C THR A 620 3.39 9.14 -31.04
N LEU A 621 4.48 9.10 -31.80
CA LEU A 621 5.56 10.07 -31.64
C LEU A 621 5.21 11.38 -32.38
N GLY A 622 4.88 12.41 -31.61
CA GLY A 622 4.72 13.80 -32.03
C GLY A 622 6.03 14.58 -32.10
N SER A 623 7.12 14.02 -31.57
CA SER A 623 8.50 14.51 -31.65
C SER A 623 9.48 13.33 -31.69
N ALA A 624 10.75 13.57 -32.04
CA ALA A 624 11.76 12.51 -32.06
C ALA A 624 12.06 11.99 -30.63
N VAL A 625 12.23 10.67 -30.49
CA VAL A 625 12.48 10.01 -29.20
C VAL A 625 13.71 9.13 -29.28
N ASN A 626 14.56 9.22 -28.25
CA ASN A 626 15.72 8.35 -28.09
C ASN A 626 15.49 7.36 -26.93
N VAL A 627 15.89 6.10 -27.12
CA VAL A 627 15.94 5.08 -26.07
C VAL A 627 17.38 4.61 -25.93
N SER A 628 17.98 4.85 -24.76
CA SER A 628 19.41 4.62 -24.52
C SER A 628 19.77 3.27 -23.90
N HIS A 629 18.77 2.47 -23.47
CA HIS A 629 19.02 1.14 -22.91
C HIS A 629 18.12 0.04 -23.48
N ILE A 630 16.86 -0.10 -23.05
CA ILE A 630 15.95 -1.15 -23.55
C ILE A 630 14.59 -0.55 -23.94
N LEU A 631 14.13 -0.90 -25.14
CA LEU A 631 12.75 -0.75 -25.59
C LEU A 631 11.99 -2.05 -25.31
N TYR A 632 10.98 -1.99 -24.45
CA TYR A 632 10.10 -3.11 -24.14
C TYR A 632 8.82 -3.03 -24.97
N LEU A 633 8.62 -4.02 -25.84
CA LEU A 633 7.42 -4.19 -26.66
C LEU A 633 6.52 -5.26 -26.03
N THR A 634 5.73 -4.86 -25.02
CA THR A 634 4.87 -5.79 -24.27
C THR A 634 3.49 -5.91 -24.90
N ASN A 635 2.82 -4.78 -25.13
CA ASN A 635 1.53 -4.71 -25.82
C ASN A 635 1.36 -3.33 -26.46
N GLY A 636 0.79 -3.24 -27.66
CA GLY A 636 0.51 -1.98 -28.34
C GLY A 636 1.58 -1.55 -29.35
N ILE A 637 1.19 -0.62 -30.22
CA ILE A 637 1.99 -0.18 -31.39
C ILE A 637 2.59 1.20 -31.14
N ILE A 638 3.87 1.39 -31.48
CA ILE A 638 4.52 2.71 -31.51
C ILE A 638 4.50 3.23 -32.96
N TYR A 639 3.81 4.35 -33.22
CA TYR A 639 3.77 4.98 -34.53
C TYR A 639 4.84 6.06 -34.65
N THR A 640 5.64 5.99 -35.72
CA THR A 640 6.77 6.88 -35.98
C THR A 640 6.69 7.46 -37.40
N THR A 641 7.40 8.57 -37.63
CA THR A 641 7.58 9.16 -38.97
C THR A 641 9.05 9.49 -39.20
N THR A 642 9.41 9.90 -40.42
CA THR A 642 10.79 10.34 -40.70
C THR A 642 11.17 11.60 -39.91
N SER A 643 10.21 12.46 -39.58
CA SER A 643 10.42 13.64 -38.73
C SER A 643 10.42 13.29 -37.24
N ASN A 644 9.57 12.35 -36.83
CA ASN A 644 9.41 11.92 -35.44
C ASN A 644 9.90 10.47 -35.31
N ILE A 645 11.21 10.31 -35.48
CA ILE A 645 11.87 9.01 -35.49
C ILE A 645 12.07 8.49 -34.07
N LEU A 646 11.93 7.17 -33.89
CA LEU A 646 12.41 6.47 -32.71
C LEU A 646 13.86 6.05 -32.95
N SER A 647 14.78 6.42 -32.06
CA SER A 647 16.20 6.06 -32.17
C SER A 647 16.66 5.24 -30.98
N LEU A 648 17.19 4.05 -31.24
CA LEU A 648 17.82 3.18 -30.25
C LEU A 648 19.31 3.50 -30.21
N THR A 649 19.76 4.19 -29.16
CA THR A 649 21.13 4.73 -29.08
C THR A 649 22.11 3.82 -28.34
N SER A 650 21.63 2.74 -27.71
CA SER A 650 22.49 1.67 -27.21
C SER A 650 23.08 0.86 -28.36
N THR A 651 24.34 0.42 -28.25
CA THR A 651 24.97 -0.53 -29.20
C THR A 651 24.64 -2.00 -28.90
N SER A 652 23.96 -2.29 -27.78
CA SER A 652 23.58 -3.65 -27.39
C SER A 652 22.71 -4.33 -28.46
N THR A 653 22.92 -5.63 -28.67
CA THR A 653 22.07 -6.46 -29.56
C THR A 653 20.71 -6.75 -28.94
N SER A 654 20.60 -6.71 -27.60
CA SER A 654 19.37 -6.93 -26.84
C SER A 654 18.69 -5.62 -26.40
N VAL A 655 18.80 -4.57 -27.21
CA VAL A 655 18.18 -3.24 -26.96
C VAL A 655 16.66 -3.25 -27.12
N VAL A 656 16.09 -4.30 -27.71
CA VAL A 656 14.64 -4.54 -27.78
C VAL A 656 14.32 -5.83 -27.02
N SER A 657 13.29 -5.79 -26.18
CA SER A 657 12.78 -6.95 -25.44
C SER A 657 11.29 -7.12 -25.70
N GLY A 658 10.88 -8.33 -26.08
CA GLY A 658 9.50 -8.63 -26.47
C GLY A 658 9.27 -8.43 -27.97
N GLY A 659 8.06 -8.01 -28.33
CA GLY A 659 7.62 -7.88 -29.71
C GLY A 659 6.69 -9.01 -30.13
N SER A 660 5.63 -8.65 -30.86
CA SER A 660 4.66 -9.59 -31.44
C SER A 660 3.85 -8.91 -32.54
N ASN A 661 2.92 -9.65 -33.16
CA ASN A 661 1.93 -9.05 -34.07
C ASN A 661 1.06 -7.97 -33.40
N ASN A 662 0.98 -7.96 -32.06
CA ASN A 662 0.23 -6.98 -31.29
C ASN A 662 1.14 -5.95 -30.61
N SER A 663 2.47 -6.04 -30.77
CA SER A 663 3.39 -5.04 -30.21
C SER A 663 4.64 -4.86 -31.07
N PHE A 664 4.70 -3.76 -31.80
CA PHE A 664 5.78 -3.44 -32.74
C PHE A 664 5.89 -1.93 -32.99
N VAL A 665 6.98 -1.52 -33.64
CA VAL A 665 7.14 -0.15 -34.14
C VAL A 665 6.62 -0.08 -35.57
N GLN A 666 5.62 0.77 -35.82
CA GLN A 666 5.08 1.04 -37.13
C GLN A 666 5.67 2.34 -37.68
N GLY A 667 6.63 2.23 -38.59
CA GLY A 667 7.29 3.35 -39.24
C GLY A 667 8.82 3.30 -39.09
N PRO A 668 9.54 4.39 -39.43
CA PRO A 668 10.99 4.45 -39.35
C PRO A 668 11.54 4.27 -37.93
N LEU A 669 12.52 3.38 -37.80
CA LEU A 669 13.31 3.12 -36.60
C LEU A 669 14.79 3.31 -36.93
N SER A 670 15.51 4.04 -36.08
CA SER A 670 16.97 4.15 -36.15
C SER A 670 17.60 3.30 -35.05
N LYS A 671 18.70 2.60 -35.36
CA LYS A 671 19.44 1.77 -34.41
C LYS A 671 20.93 2.03 -34.56
N LEU A 672 21.59 2.35 -33.44
CA LEU A 672 23.04 2.42 -33.38
C LEU A 672 23.62 0.99 -33.34
N ILE A 673 24.39 0.63 -34.37
CA ILE A 673 25.04 -0.67 -34.51
C ILE A 673 26.54 -0.47 -34.38
N ALA A 674 27.18 -1.20 -33.46
CA ALA A 674 28.63 -1.22 -33.36
C ALA A 674 29.25 -1.95 -34.56
N THR A 675 30.44 -1.52 -34.98
CA THR A 675 31.16 -2.16 -36.09
C THR A 675 31.34 -3.66 -35.83
N GLY A 676 30.91 -4.49 -36.78
CA GLY A 676 31.01 -5.96 -36.68
C GLY A 676 29.86 -6.64 -35.91
N SER A 677 28.90 -5.89 -35.38
CA SER A 677 27.69 -6.44 -34.76
C SER A 677 26.50 -6.50 -35.72
N TYR A 678 25.47 -7.25 -35.35
CA TYR A 678 24.18 -7.33 -36.06
C TYR A 678 23.03 -6.96 -35.10
N PHE A 679 21.86 -6.67 -35.66
CA PHE A 679 20.62 -6.40 -34.94
C PHE A 679 19.49 -7.05 -35.72
N ASP A 680 18.79 -7.99 -35.09
CA ASP A 680 17.68 -8.75 -35.67
C ASP A 680 16.33 -8.07 -35.41
#